data_AF-A0A962HF66-F1
#
_entry.id   AF-A0A962HF66-F1
#
_cell.length_a   1.000
_cell.length_b   1.000
_cell.length_c   1.000
_cell.angle_alpha   90.00
_cell.angle_beta   90.00
_cell.angle_gamma   90.00
#
_symmetry.space_group_name_H-M   'P 1'
#
loop_
_entity.id
_entity.type
_entity.pdbx_description
1 polymer ?
#
loop_
_entity_poly.entity_id
_entity_poly.type
_entity_poly.pdbx_seq_one_letter_code
_entity_poly.pdbx_strand_id
1 'polypeptide(L)'
;MKLGKKKQPENAEPQKPASPKATAPIAGDENVIKKEARKSFYNMLGMLTLLTAAMTAALYFLFVIQINNNFTDKLSSELAKAQASSLQTHIRILSAHMQDMAASTNIVSALDQRNYPEALLQAEKLQSEMPYAEKVFIIPAGLADDFILSFSELSMVRKIERKETFIPEAIERDGTWFLNMATPIMSEQSFKAIAGTLFISYRIDLLKQPLLSLDPEMGDTTLIQQFPGGEARVVLTTGKAKPENNLKSGVNASVADSHWTVLLTPSPKLKHMSVSSPMVLAASIALYLIILMVILQRFFQQLSSKLRTEVAPIQIASAKSISKVEKIEKSIEEEAEEELKRRQKLEDASIASPIFQHNDMLDVAETEDSAELDDMEDLSDILNLDDSLPEEFDSGDIFSMEASDSTATANTPAAEKSEKIAPAAPAAPAPASRQGRSINPTIFRDYDIRGNADRFIGNDDAYAIGQAIGSEALSKGEKVIAVGGDGRLSTPRIKEHLIKGIISTGCDVEDIGKVTTPLMYFTTTTTTTMSGVMVTASHNPAEDNGFKIVICGRTLASNDIQNIRQRIESGNINSGSGTLKTLNINSAYMDQIAADIALSGNLKVVIDCANGIAGDFAPKLLEELGCEVVPLYCTVDGSFPNHDPDPSLLSNLDDLVEKVKAENADLGIALDGDGDRIV
;
A
#
# COMPACT_ATOMS: atom_id res chain seq x y z
N MET A 1 33.67 -51.51 -41.91
CA MET A 1 34.66 -51.44 -43.02
C MET A 1 35.57 -50.24 -42.73
N LYS A 2 36.90 -50.34 -42.92
CA LYS A 2 37.95 -49.33 -42.58
C LYS A 2 38.08 -49.04 -41.05
N LEU A 3 39.22 -49.43 -40.44
CA LEU A 3 40.37 -48.61 -39.98
C LEU A 3 40.07 -47.85 -38.67
N GLY A 4 40.82 -47.92 -37.55
CA GLY A 4 42.20 -48.38 -37.24
C GLY A 4 42.91 -47.26 -36.43
N LYS A 5 43.80 -47.45 -35.44
CA LYS A 5 44.70 -48.57 -35.05
C LYS A 5 45.15 -48.46 -33.56
N LYS A 6 45.44 -49.61 -32.92
CA LYS A 6 46.51 -49.85 -31.88
C LYS A 6 46.37 -49.14 -30.49
N LYS A 7 46.98 -49.63 -29.39
CA LYS A 7 47.98 -50.72 -29.20
C LYS A 7 47.82 -51.48 -27.85
N GLN A 8 48.48 -52.64 -27.76
CA GLN A 8 48.63 -53.63 -26.65
C GLN A 8 50.13 -54.11 -26.70
N PRO A 9 50.66 -55.13 -25.97
CA PRO A 9 50.21 -55.94 -24.80
C PRO A 9 51.36 -56.18 -23.73
N GLU A 10 51.43 -57.40 -23.14
CA GLU A 10 52.49 -58.05 -22.28
C GLU A 10 52.39 -57.84 -20.74
N ASN A 11 52.17 -58.82 -19.83
CA ASN A 11 51.81 -60.27 -19.83
C ASN A 11 52.90 -61.38 -19.62
N ALA A 12 53.06 -61.88 -18.37
CA ALA A 12 53.71 -63.16 -17.92
C ALA A 12 53.51 -63.32 -16.38
N GLU A 13 53.58 -64.47 -15.67
CA GLU A 13 53.44 -65.92 -15.95
C GLU A 13 53.08 -66.71 -14.63
N PRO A 14 52.67 -68.00 -14.64
CA PRO A 14 52.07 -68.73 -13.49
C PRO A 14 52.84 -69.99 -12.98
N GLN A 15 52.26 -70.78 -12.04
CA GLN A 15 52.42 -72.25 -11.70
C GLN A 15 52.47 -72.56 -10.16
N LYS A 16 52.17 -73.75 -9.57
CA LYS A 16 51.52 -75.01 -10.06
C LYS A 16 50.53 -75.74 -9.08
N PRO A 17 50.82 -76.78 -8.22
CA PRO A 17 49.89 -77.94 -8.23
C PRO A 17 49.49 -78.69 -6.91
N ALA A 18 48.44 -79.53 -7.04
CA ALA A 18 48.23 -80.87 -6.41
C ALA A 18 47.91 -80.97 -4.89
N SER A 19 47.28 -82.05 -4.34
CA SER A 19 46.33 -83.11 -4.82
C SER A 19 45.70 -83.87 -3.57
N PRO A 20 44.94 -85.01 -3.60
CA PRO A 20 43.79 -85.21 -2.68
C PRO A 20 43.75 -86.48 -1.77
N LYS A 21 42.92 -86.48 -0.70
CA LYS A 21 41.85 -87.48 -0.35
C LYS A 21 41.37 -87.49 1.14
N ALA A 22 40.06 -87.75 1.30
CA ALA A 22 39.36 -88.50 2.36
C ALA A 22 39.03 -87.92 3.78
N THR A 23 37.79 -88.23 4.20
CA THR A 23 37.21 -88.39 5.57
C THR A 23 37.16 -87.22 6.59
N ALA A 24 35.96 -86.59 6.67
CA ALA A 24 35.28 -86.06 7.88
C ALA A 24 35.95 -84.92 8.70
N PRO A 25 35.24 -84.25 9.65
CA PRO A 25 33.80 -84.22 9.95
C PRO A 25 33.13 -82.86 9.62
N ILE A 26 31.86 -82.68 9.99
CA ILE A 26 31.08 -81.44 9.78
C ILE A 26 31.37 -80.43 10.89
N ALA A 27 32.01 -79.31 10.57
CA ALA A 27 32.26 -78.20 11.50
C ALA A 27 32.53 -76.86 10.77
N GLY A 28 31.54 -76.30 10.07
CA GLY A 28 31.75 -75.02 9.36
C GLY A 28 30.48 -74.35 8.81
N ASP A 29 29.98 -73.35 9.54
CA ASP A 29 29.19 -72.23 8.97
C ASP A 29 29.11 -70.99 9.91
N GLU A 30 29.39 -71.18 11.21
CA GLU A 30 29.14 -70.18 12.26
C GLU A 30 29.65 -68.75 11.97
N ASN A 31 30.83 -68.61 11.34
CA ASN A 31 31.42 -67.31 11.00
C ASN A 31 30.87 -66.66 9.72
N VAL A 32 30.36 -67.44 8.76
CA VAL A 32 29.70 -66.88 7.57
C VAL A 32 28.32 -66.37 7.96
N ILE A 33 27.55 -67.20 8.69
CA ILE A 33 26.26 -66.82 9.26
C ILE A 33 26.38 -65.56 10.13
N LYS A 34 27.37 -65.47 11.03
CA LYS A 34 27.63 -64.25 11.83
C LYS A 34 27.92 -63.01 10.98
N LYS A 35 28.62 -63.15 9.85
CA LYS A 35 28.98 -62.02 8.97
C LYS A 35 27.80 -61.57 8.10
N GLU A 36 27.02 -62.49 7.56
CA GLU A 36 25.81 -62.16 6.80
C GLU A 36 24.70 -61.62 7.71
N ALA A 37 24.52 -62.18 8.90
CA ALA A 37 23.60 -61.64 9.91
C ALA A 37 23.95 -60.20 10.29
N ARG A 38 25.24 -59.89 10.52
CA ARG A 38 25.70 -58.51 10.76
C ARG A 38 25.44 -57.59 9.56
N LYS A 39 25.73 -58.02 8.33
CA LYS A 39 25.48 -57.21 7.12
C LYS A 39 23.97 -56.95 6.92
N SER A 40 23.14 -57.97 7.12
CA SER A 40 21.69 -57.87 7.07
C SER A 40 21.14 -56.92 8.15
N PHE A 41 21.66 -57.02 9.39
CA PHE A 41 21.32 -56.13 10.49
C PHE A 41 21.67 -54.65 10.19
N TYR A 42 22.88 -54.35 9.72
CA TYR A 42 23.26 -52.98 9.38
C TYR A 42 22.47 -52.43 8.18
N ASN A 43 22.16 -53.25 7.17
CA ASN A 43 21.31 -52.85 6.05
C ASN A 43 19.86 -52.58 6.51
N MET A 44 19.31 -53.41 7.40
CA MET A 44 17.99 -53.21 7.99
C MET A 44 17.96 -51.95 8.85
N LEU A 45 19.00 -51.70 9.65
CA LEU A 45 19.13 -50.50 10.48
C LEU A 45 19.24 -49.22 9.62
N GLY A 46 20.02 -49.25 8.54
CA GLY A 46 20.13 -48.13 7.59
C GLY A 46 18.84 -47.85 6.81
N MET A 47 18.11 -48.90 6.42
CA MET A 47 16.79 -48.74 5.79
C MET A 47 15.74 -48.22 6.79
N LEU A 48 15.82 -48.65 8.06
CA LEU A 48 14.95 -48.17 9.13
C LEU A 48 15.21 -46.71 9.47
N THR A 49 16.47 -46.27 9.59
CA THR A 49 16.79 -44.86 9.87
C THR A 49 16.41 -43.94 8.72
N LEU A 50 16.52 -44.39 7.47
CA LEU A 50 15.96 -43.67 6.31
C LEU A 50 14.43 -43.59 6.35
N LEU A 51 13.74 -44.69 6.68
CA LEU A 51 12.28 -44.70 6.82
C LEU A 51 11.80 -43.82 7.97
N THR A 52 12.49 -43.79 9.11
CA THR A 52 12.11 -42.93 10.23
C THR A 52 12.42 -41.47 9.95
N ALA A 53 13.54 -41.14 9.28
CA ALA A 53 13.82 -39.77 8.82
C ALA A 53 12.80 -39.27 7.78
N ALA A 54 12.41 -40.12 6.82
CA ALA A 54 11.36 -39.80 5.86
C ALA A 54 10.00 -39.61 6.54
N MET A 55 9.68 -40.46 7.54
CA MET A 55 8.41 -40.38 8.27
C MET A 55 8.36 -39.20 9.25
N THR A 56 9.46 -38.83 9.92
CA THR A 56 9.49 -37.60 10.74
C THR A 56 9.45 -36.35 9.88
N ALA A 57 10.12 -36.32 8.72
CA ALA A 57 9.99 -35.22 7.76
C ALA A 57 8.55 -35.08 7.22
N ALA A 58 7.91 -36.20 6.87
CA ALA A 58 6.51 -36.22 6.44
C ALA A 58 5.55 -35.77 7.56
N LEU A 59 5.74 -36.24 8.80
CA LEU A 59 4.94 -35.81 9.94
C LEU A 59 5.17 -34.33 10.27
N TYR A 60 6.40 -33.82 10.21
CA TYR A 60 6.69 -32.39 10.39
C TYR A 60 6.00 -31.54 9.31
N PHE A 61 6.04 -31.97 8.05
CA PHE A 61 5.35 -31.29 6.95
C PHE A 61 3.82 -31.28 7.15
N LEU A 62 3.22 -32.43 7.48
CA LEU A 62 1.76 -32.57 7.63
C LEU A 62 1.20 -31.99 8.94
N PHE A 63 1.94 -32.03 10.05
CA PHE A 63 1.46 -31.57 11.37
C PHE A 63 2.01 -30.20 11.80
N VAL A 64 3.17 -29.77 11.33
CA VAL A 64 3.70 -28.42 11.67
C VAL A 64 3.40 -27.45 10.53
N ILE A 65 3.92 -27.71 9.32
CA ILE A 65 3.76 -26.76 8.21
C ILE A 65 2.30 -26.66 7.77
N GLN A 66 1.62 -27.78 7.47
CA GLN A 66 0.26 -27.73 6.95
C GLN A 66 -0.77 -27.26 8.01
N ILE A 67 -0.63 -27.64 9.28
CA ILE A 67 -1.52 -27.11 10.34
C ILE A 67 -1.25 -25.63 10.59
N ASN A 68 0.01 -25.18 10.58
CA ASN A 68 0.32 -23.75 10.72
C ASN A 68 -0.26 -22.92 9.57
N ASN A 69 -0.14 -23.39 8.33
CA ASN A 69 -0.71 -22.70 7.18
C ASN A 69 -2.24 -22.65 7.30
N ASN A 70 -2.91 -23.79 7.55
CA ASN A 70 -4.35 -23.83 7.77
C ASN A 70 -4.82 -22.91 8.93
N PHE A 71 -4.03 -22.79 10.00
CA PHE A 71 -4.31 -21.90 11.12
C PHE A 71 -4.10 -20.42 10.75
N THR A 72 -2.99 -20.11 10.08
CA THR A 72 -2.64 -18.78 9.55
C THR A 72 -3.72 -18.27 8.58
N ASP A 73 -4.14 -19.11 7.63
CA ASP A 73 -5.15 -18.78 6.62
C ASP A 73 -6.52 -18.59 7.26
N LYS A 74 -6.91 -19.47 8.18
CA LYS A 74 -8.18 -19.35 8.90
C LYS A 74 -8.21 -18.11 9.81
N LEU A 75 -7.13 -17.85 10.56
CA LEU A 75 -7.00 -16.66 11.39
C LEU A 75 -7.06 -15.40 10.52
N SER A 76 -6.29 -15.35 9.42
CA SER A 76 -6.33 -14.22 8.47
C SER A 76 -7.72 -14.02 7.86
N SER A 77 -8.47 -15.09 7.59
CA SER A 77 -9.85 -15.00 7.11
C SER A 77 -10.81 -14.41 8.15
N GLU A 78 -10.74 -14.84 9.42
CA GLU A 78 -11.59 -14.26 10.46
C GLU A 78 -11.19 -12.81 10.81
N LEU A 79 -9.89 -12.47 10.77
CA LEU A 79 -9.42 -11.09 10.95
C LEU A 79 -9.89 -10.17 9.81
N ALA A 80 -9.79 -10.62 8.55
CA ALA A 80 -10.28 -9.87 7.40
C ALA A 80 -11.81 -9.67 7.44
N LYS A 81 -12.59 -10.68 7.87
CA LYS A 81 -14.04 -10.54 8.12
C LYS A 81 -14.34 -9.56 9.24
N ALA A 82 -13.56 -9.58 10.32
CA ALA A 82 -13.72 -8.65 11.43
C ALA A 82 -13.47 -7.19 10.99
N GLN A 83 -12.43 -6.96 10.19
CA GLN A 83 -12.17 -5.64 9.58
C GLN A 83 -13.27 -5.22 8.61
N ALA A 84 -13.76 -6.13 7.75
CA ALA A 84 -14.86 -5.84 6.84
C ALA A 84 -16.17 -5.50 7.58
N SER A 85 -16.46 -6.20 8.69
CA SER A 85 -17.62 -5.94 9.56
C SER A 85 -17.49 -4.64 10.36
N SER A 86 -16.29 -4.34 10.87
CA SER A 86 -15.93 -3.05 11.50
C SER A 86 -16.17 -1.89 10.53
N LEU A 87 -15.66 -2.01 9.30
CA LEU A 87 -15.83 -1.02 8.25
C LEU A 87 -17.29 -0.85 7.84
N GLN A 88 -18.05 -1.94 7.63
CA GLN A 88 -19.48 -1.87 7.35
C GLN A 88 -20.26 -1.15 8.46
N THR A 89 -19.91 -1.43 9.72
CA THR A 89 -20.53 -0.80 10.90
C THR A 89 -20.20 0.69 10.96
N HIS A 90 -18.97 1.10 10.64
CA HIS A 90 -18.58 2.50 10.58
C HIS A 90 -19.31 3.26 9.46
N ILE A 91 -19.39 2.70 8.25
CA ILE A 91 -20.19 3.29 7.15
C ILE A 91 -21.66 3.43 7.57
N ARG A 92 -22.24 2.42 8.23
CA ARG A 92 -23.63 2.46 8.70
C ARG A 92 -23.87 3.57 9.73
N ILE A 93 -22.90 3.83 10.62
CA ILE A 93 -22.95 4.95 11.58
C ILE A 93 -22.88 6.30 10.86
N LEU A 94 -21.99 6.45 9.87
CA LEU A 94 -21.91 7.67 9.04
C LEU A 94 -23.22 7.92 8.29
N SER A 95 -23.80 6.89 7.66
CA SER A 95 -25.09 6.98 6.96
C SER A 95 -26.25 7.34 7.88
N ALA A 96 -26.28 6.81 9.11
CA ALA A 96 -27.31 7.13 10.10
C ALA A 96 -27.20 8.60 10.56
N HIS A 97 -26.00 9.04 10.94
CA HIS A 97 -25.74 10.45 11.31
C HIS A 97 -26.08 11.40 10.15
N MET A 98 -25.80 11.00 8.91
CA MET A 98 -26.18 11.75 7.72
C MET A 98 -27.69 11.85 7.51
N GLN A 99 -28.45 10.80 7.82
CA GLN A 99 -29.91 10.81 7.82
C GLN A 99 -30.49 11.71 8.92
N ASP A 100 -29.92 11.68 10.13
CA ASP A 100 -30.32 12.57 11.23
C ASP A 100 -30.12 14.06 10.87
N MET A 101 -29.00 14.40 10.20
CA MET A 101 -28.74 15.75 9.71
C MET A 101 -29.70 16.16 8.58
N ALA A 102 -29.98 15.27 7.63
CA ALA A 102 -30.95 15.51 6.55
C ALA A 102 -32.40 15.65 7.06
N ALA A 103 -32.73 15.06 8.21
CA ALA A 103 -34.01 15.21 8.89
C ALA A 103 -34.10 16.47 9.77
N SER A 104 -33.06 17.31 9.84
CA SER A 104 -33.07 18.51 10.69
C SER A 104 -34.01 19.60 10.16
N THR A 105 -34.86 20.13 11.04
CA THR A 105 -35.92 21.09 10.69
C THR A 105 -35.41 22.33 9.96
N ASN A 106 -34.20 22.82 10.27
CA ASN A 106 -33.61 23.96 9.58
C ASN A 106 -33.36 23.68 8.09
N ILE A 107 -32.90 22.46 7.75
CA ILE A 107 -32.59 22.07 6.37
C ILE A 107 -33.86 21.76 5.60
N VAL A 108 -34.79 21.02 6.21
CA VAL A 108 -36.07 20.69 5.57
C VAL A 108 -36.90 21.95 5.31
N SER A 109 -37.04 22.83 6.31
CA SER A 109 -37.84 24.05 6.18
C SER A 109 -37.21 25.08 5.22
N ALA A 110 -35.88 25.16 5.12
CA ALA A 110 -35.22 26.00 4.12
C ALA A 110 -35.51 25.52 2.69
N LEU A 111 -35.51 24.19 2.43
CA LEU A 111 -35.86 23.64 1.12
C LEU A 111 -37.36 23.74 0.80
N ASP A 112 -38.24 23.40 1.74
CA ASP A 112 -39.70 23.50 1.56
C ASP A 112 -40.18 24.96 1.35
N GLN A 113 -39.45 25.95 1.88
CA GLN A 113 -39.68 27.39 1.63
C GLN A 113 -38.91 27.92 0.40
N ARG A 114 -38.08 27.10 -0.26
CA ARG A 114 -37.16 27.49 -1.35
C ARG A 114 -36.17 28.60 -0.98
N ASN A 115 -35.78 28.69 0.29
CA ASN A 115 -34.78 29.62 0.80
C ASN A 115 -33.36 29.08 0.56
N TYR A 116 -32.95 28.99 -0.71
CA TYR A 116 -31.65 28.43 -1.10
C TYR A 116 -30.42 29.09 -0.43
N PRO A 117 -30.39 30.42 -0.17
CA PRO A 117 -29.31 31.03 0.61
C PRO A 117 -29.19 30.51 2.05
N GLU A 118 -30.31 30.17 2.70
CA GLU A 118 -30.31 29.56 4.03
C GLU A 118 -29.88 28.10 3.97
N ALA A 119 -30.30 27.35 2.95
CA ALA A 119 -29.83 25.98 2.72
C ALA A 119 -28.31 25.93 2.50
N LEU A 120 -27.74 26.89 1.74
CA LEU A 120 -26.29 27.02 1.57
C LEU A 120 -25.59 27.32 2.91
N LEU A 121 -26.12 28.24 3.72
CA LEU A 121 -25.57 28.56 5.04
C LEU A 121 -25.59 27.36 6.00
N GLN A 122 -26.63 26.51 5.96
CA GLN A 122 -26.63 25.25 6.73
C GLN A 122 -25.57 24.27 6.19
N ALA A 123 -25.33 24.21 4.88
CA ALA A 123 -24.29 23.35 4.29
C ALA A 123 -22.87 23.78 4.71
N GLU A 124 -22.56 25.08 4.62
CA GLU A 124 -21.30 25.66 5.11
C GLU A 124 -21.10 25.39 6.62
N LYS A 125 -22.15 25.56 7.42
CA LYS A 125 -22.12 25.24 8.85
C LYS A 125 -21.80 23.77 9.09
N LEU A 126 -22.53 22.86 8.45
CA LEU A 126 -22.30 21.42 8.55
C LEU A 126 -20.87 21.02 8.14
N GLN A 127 -20.32 21.65 7.11
CA GLN A 127 -18.93 21.46 6.69
C GLN A 127 -17.94 21.91 7.78
N SER A 128 -18.20 23.03 8.44
CA SER A 128 -17.35 23.52 9.54
C SER A 128 -17.41 22.67 10.81
N GLU A 129 -18.53 21.97 11.04
CA GLU A 129 -18.74 21.10 12.21
C GLU A 129 -18.23 19.66 11.99
N MET A 130 -17.94 19.25 10.75
CA MET A 130 -17.53 17.87 10.41
C MET A 130 -16.03 17.70 10.15
N PRO A 131 -15.29 16.95 10.98
CA PRO A 131 -13.92 16.55 10.65
C PRO A 131 -13.89 15.64 9.41
N TYR A 132 -12.87 15.82 8.57
CA TYR A 132 -12.64 15.12 7.29
C TYR A 132 -13.66 15.38 6.16
N ALA A 133 -14.72 16.18 6.36
CA ALA A 133 -15.57 16.62 5.25
C ALA A 133 -14.83 17.67 4.40
N GLU A 134 -14.67 17.42 3.09
CA GLU A 134 -14.10 18.39 2.14
C GLU A 134 -15.19 19.23 1.48
N LYS A 135 -16.32 18.61 1.13
CA LYS A 135 -17.46 19.28 0.48
C LYS A 135 -18.76 18.81 1.11
N VAL A 136 -19.64 19.76 1.44
CA VAL A 136 -21.03 19.49 1.85
C VAL A 136 -21.94 20.31 0.96
N PHE A 137 -22.93 19.67 0.33
CA PHE A 137 -23.94 20.34 -0.48
C PHE A 137 -25.35 19.93 -0.03
N ILE A 138 -26.25 20.91 0.05
CA ILE A 138 -27.68 20.70 0.22
C ILE A 138 -28.32 21.09 -1.12
N ILE A 139 -28.62 20.08 -1.92
CA ILE A 139 -29.00 20.23 -3.33
C ILE A 139 -30.53 20.15 -3.42
N PRO A 140 -31.25 21.21 -3.82
CA PRO A 140 -32.70 21.16 -4.01
C PRO A 140 -33.07 20.20 -5.13
N ALA A 141 -34.21 19.51 -4.99
CA ALA A 141 -34.65 18.52 -5.98
C ALA A 141 -34.89 19.18 -7.36
N GLY A 142 -34.24 18.65 -8.40
CA GLY A 142 -34.27 19.18 -9.76
C GLY A 142 -33.29 20.33 -10.05
N LEU A 143 -32.50 20.78 -9.08
CA LEU A 143 -31.45 21.79 -9.25
C LEU A 143 -30.03 21.20 -9.14
N ALA A 144 -29.88 19.88 -9.37
CA ALA A 144 -28.59 19.19 -9.23
C ALA A 144 -27.53 19.67 -10.24
N ASP A 145 -27.95 20.23 -11.38
CA ASP A 145 -27.08 20.72 -12.45
C ASP A 145 -26.51 22.13 -12.16
N ASP A 146 -27.09 22.87 -11.19
CA ASP A 146 -26.56 24.17 -10.72
C ASP A 146 -25.31 24.03 -9.82
N PHE A 147 -24.96 22.80 -9.40
CA PHE A 147 -23.89 22.52 -8.45
C PHE A 147 -22.64 21.95 -9.15
N ILE A 148 -21.45 22.31 -8.65
CA ILE A 148 -20.17 21.84 -9.20
C ILE A 148 -19.91 20.39 -8.74
N LEU A 149 -20.56 19.46 -9.43
CA LEU A 149 -20.51 18.01 -9.19
C LEU A 149 -19.79 17.29 -10.33
N SER A 150 -19.00 16.27 -10.03
CA SER A 150 -18.49 15.36 -11.07
C SER A 150 -19.60 14.43 -11.59
N PHE A 151 -19.38 13.80 -12.75
CA PHE A 151 -20.36 12.89 -13.39
C PHE A 151 -20.89 11.78 -12.46
N SER A 152 -20.05 11.23 -11.59
CA SER A 152 -20.44 10.22 -10.61
C SER A 152 -21.30 10.81 -9.48
N GLU A 153 -20.96 12.00 -8.98
CA GLU A 153 -21.73 12.73 -7.96
C GLU A 153 -23.11 13.16 -8.50
N LEU A 154 -23.16 13.66 -9.73
CA LEU A 154 -24.41 14.03 -10.39
C LEU A 154 -25.29 12.80 -10.67
N SER A 155 -24.71 11.68 -11.11
CA SER A 155 -25.43 10.40 -11.25
C SER A 155 -26.00 9.91 -9.92
N MET A 156 -25.23 10.06 -8.84
CA MET A 156 -25.57 9.68 -7.47
C MET A 156 -26.73 10.50 -6.91
N VAL A 157 -26.74 11.82 -7.11
CA VAL A 157 -27.88 12.69 -6.75
C VAL A 157 -29.12 12.33 -7.57
N ARG A 158 -28.99 12.23 -8.90
CA ARG A 158 -30.10 11.89 -9.81
C ARG A 158 -30.71 10.50 -9.52
N LYS A 159 -29.93 9.52 -9.04
CA LYS A 159 -30.43 8.22 -8.54
C LYS A 159 -31.31 8.40 -7.29
N ILE A 160 -30.88 9.21 -6.33
CA ILE A 160 -31.62 9.47 -5.09
C ILE A 160 -32.95 10.18 -5.38
N GLU A 161 -32.97 11.18 -6.26
CA GLU A 161 -34.21 11.84 -6.71
C GLU A 161 -35.22 10.86 -7.34
N ARG A 162 -34.71 9.88 -8.09
CA ARG A 162 -35.49 8.78 -8.68
C ARG A 162 -35.93 7.69 -7.68
N LYS A 163 -35.50 7.80 -6.41
CA LYS A 163 -35.69 6.81 -5.33
C LYS A 163 -35.03 5.46 -5.60
N GLU A 164 -33.96 5.47 -6.40
CA GLU A 164 -33.07 4.32 -6.59
C GLU A 164 -32.13 4.17 -5.38
N THR A 165 -31.71 2.95 -5.07
CA THR A 165 -30.79 2.68 -3.95
C THR A 165 -29.36 3.09 -4.31
N PHE A 166 -28.79 4.03 -3.55
CA PHE A 166 -27.39 4.41 -3.62
C PHE A 166 -26.53 3.63 -2.61
N ILE A 167 -25.26 3.39 -2.95
CA ILE A 167 -24.23 2.71 -2.14
C ILE A 167 -23.00 3.64 -2.10
N PRO A 168 -22.42 3.95 -0.94
CA PRO A 168 -21.24 4.83 -0.85
C PRO A 168 -20.07 4.40 -1.75
N GLU A 169 -19.51 5.36 -2.48
CA GLU A 169 -18.45 5.14 -3.48
C GLU A 169 -17.21 5.97 -3.11
N ALA A 170 -16.02 5.37 -3.24
CA ALA A 170 -14.75 6.07 -3.17
C ALA A 170 -14.31 6.51 -4.57
N ILE A 171 -13.90 7.77 -4.71
CA ILE A 171 -13.48 8.43 -5.96
C ILE A 171 -12.14 9.14 -5.74
N GLU A 172 -11.27 9.11 -6.73
CA GLU A 172 -9.96 9.75 -6.72
C GLU A 172 -10.02 11.14 -7.39
N ARG A 173 -9.41 12.15 -6.75
CA ARG A 173 -9.20 13.50 -7.30
C ARG A 173 -7.80 13.94 -6.90
N ASP A 174 -7.00 14.44 -7.85
CA ASP A 174 -5.66 15.00 -7.60
C ASP A 174 -4.73 14.08 -6.76
N GLY A 175 -4.83 12.76 -6.98
CA GLY A 175 -4.08 11.73 -6.24
C GLY A 175 -4.54 11.49 -4.80
N THR A 176 -5.67 12.06 -4.39
CA THR A 176 -6.31 11.87 -3.09
C THR A 176 -7.66 11.16 -3.25
N TRP A 177 -7.97 10.23 -2.36
CA TRP A 177 -9.22 9.48 -2.36
C TRP A 177 -10.26 10.10 -1.43
N PHE A 178 -11.51 10.11 -1.89
CA PHE A 178 -12.66 10.69 -1.21
C PHE A 178 -13.83 9.69 -1.19
N LEU A 179 -14.45 9.52 -0.02
CA LEU A 179 -15.70 8.79 0.15
C LEU A 179 -16.88 9.73 -0.07
N ASN A 180 -17.65 9.49 -1.13
CA ASN A 180 -18.87 10.23 -1.41
C ASN A 180 -20.07 9.51 -0.78
N MET A 181 -20.88 10.27 -0.03
CA MET A 181 -22.12 9.83 0.60
C MET A 181 -23.24 10.81 0.27
N ALA A 182 -24.47 10.31 0.13
CA ALA A 182 -25.65 11.15 -0.09
C ALA A 182 -26.90 10.51 0.48
N THR A 183 -27.87 11.33 0.87
CA THR A 183 -29.15 10.89 1.42
C THR A 183 -30.28 11.85 1.02
N PRO A 184 -31.50 11.35 0.75
CA PRO A 184 -32.64 12.21 0.43
C PRO A 184 -33.07 13.03 1.66
N ILE A 185 -33.37 14.31 1.43
CA ILE A 185 -34.07 15.19 2.35
C ILE A 185 -35.56 15.11 1.97
N MET A 186 -36.42 14.71 2.91
CA MET A 186 -37.85 14.54 2.69
C MET A 186 -38.60 15.84 3.03
N SER A 187 -39.64 16.16 2.26
CA SER A 187 -40.47 17.35 2.49
C SER A 187 -41.39 17.18 3.71
N GLU A 188 -41.50 18.20 4.56
CA GLU A 188 -42.51 18.25 5.65
C GLU A 188 -43.92 18.37 5.07
N GLN A 189 -44.07 19.12 3.97
CA GLN A 189 -45.35 19.29 3.26
C GLN A 189 -45.83 17.99 2.59
N SER A 190 -44.93 17.06 2.27
CA SER A 190 -45.27 15.77 1.65
C SER A 190 -44.27 14.67 1.99
N PHE A 191 -44.65 13.79 2.93
CA PHE A 191 -43.92 12.59 3.38
C PHE A 191 -43.53 11.57 2.28
N LYS A 192 -43.85 11.83 1.00
CA LYS A 192 -43.44 11.02 -0.17
C LYS A 192 -42.68 11.83 -1.23
N ALA A 193 -42.48 13.13 -1.03
CA ALA A 193 -41.68 13.98 -1.90
C ALA A 193 -40.27 14.16 -1.32
N ILE A 194 -39.28 14.16 -2.21
CA ILE A 194 -37.91 14.53 -1.89
C ILE A 194 -37.83 16.04 -2.11
N ALA A 195 -37.46 16.81 -1.07
CA ALA A 195 -37.24 18.24 -1.15
C ALA A 195 -35.84 18.56 -1.72
N GLY A 196 -34.88 17.66 -1.50
CA GLY A 196 -33.52 17.73 -2.02
C GLY A 196 -32.67 16.54 -1.61
N THR A 197 -31.37 16.63 -1.86
CA THR A 197 -30.37 15.63 -1.47
C THR A 197 -29.30 16.32 -0.64
N LEU A 198 -29.02 15.80 0.55
CA LEU A 198 -27.78 16.12 1.28
C LEU A 198 -26.67 15.27 0.66
N PHE A 199 -25.58 15.90 0.24
CA PHE A 199 -24.40 15.26 -0.33
C PHE A 199 -23.16 15.66 0.49
N ILE A 200 -22.29 14.70 0.81
CA ILE A 200 -21.04 14.94 1.53
C ILE A 200 -19.90 14.13 0.89
N SER A 201 -18.76 14.78 0.69
CA SER A 201 -17.50 14.17 0.26
C SER A 201 -16.51 14.21 1.42
N TYR A 202 -16.15 13.04 1.97
CA TYR A 202 -15.19 12.90 3.07
C TYR A 202 -13.81 12.44 2.55
N ARG A 203 -12.71 12.96 3.08
CA ARG A 203 -11.37 12.40 2.83
C ARG A 203 -11.28 10.94 3.32
N ILE A 204 -10.77 10.03 2.50
CA ILE A 204 -10.70 8.58 2.82
C ILE A 204 -9.95 8.25 4.13
N ASP A 205 -9.14 9.19 4.63
CA ASP A 205 -8.46 9.13 5.93
C ASP A 205 -9.37 8.71 7.08
N LEU A 206 -10.67 9.04 7.06
CA LEU A 206 -11.62 8.64 8.10
C LEU A 206 -11.73 7.10 8.25
N LEU A 207 -11.52 6.35 7.17
CA LEU A 207 -11.59 4.88 7.16
C LEU A 207 -10.32 4.21 7.71
N LYS A 208 -9.25 4.96 8.00
CA LYS A 208 -8.01 4.38 8.57
C LYS A 208 -8.27 3.76 9.94
N GLN A 209 -9.07 4.39 10.80
CA GLN A 209 -9.35 3.91 12.15
C GLN A 209 -10.12 2.56 12.17
N PRO A 210 -11.25 2.36 11.47
CA PRO A 210 -11.94 1.07 11.45
C PRO A 210 -11.15 -0.07 10.79
N LEU A 211 -10.18 0.23 9.90
CA LEU A 211 -9.26 -0.75 9.32
C LEU A 211 -8.11 -1.12 10.28
N LEU A 212 -7.63 -0.17 11.08
CA LEU A 212 -6.60 -0.34 12.12
C LEU A 212 -7.15 -0.99 13.42
N SER A 213 -8.29 -1.67 13.37
CA SER A 213 -8.95 -2.28 14.54
C SER A 213 -8.22 -3.51 15.15
N LEU A 214 -6.99 -3.79 14.72
CA LEU A 214 -6.14 -4.94 15.07
C LEU A 214 -4.66 -4.53 15.09
N ASP A 215 -3.79 -5.27 15.78
CA ASP A 215 -2.35 -5.00 15.90
C ASP A 215 -1.69 -4.75 14.51
N PRO A 216 -1.13 -3.55 14.24
CA PRO A 216 -0.47 -3.22 12.96
C PRO A 216 0.75 -4.09 12.61
N GLU A 217 1.21 -4.97 13.51
CA GLU A 217 2.27 -5.94 13.24
C GLU A 217 1.75 -7.29 12.74
N MET A 218 0.42 -7.48 12.65
CA MET A 218 -0.22 -8.72 12.18
C MET A 218 -0.27 -8.84 10.64
N GLY A 219 -0.26 -7.72 9.91
CA GLY A 219 -0.30 -7.70 8.45
C GLY A 219 -0.63 -6.33 7.88
N ASP A 220 -0.55 -6.21 6.55
CA ASP A 220 -1.00 -5.02 5.83
C ASP A 220 -2.44 -5.24 5.34
N THR A 221 -3.32 -4.28 5.60
CA THR A 221 -4.71 -4.27 5.15
C THR A 221 -4.86 -3.32 3.98
N THR A 222 -5.43 -3.78 2.87
CA THR A 222 -5.73 -2.97 1.70
C THR A 222 -7.22 -3.00 1.38
N LEU A 223 -7.83 -1.81 1.31
CA LEU A 223 -9.21 -1.60 0.86
C LEU A 223 -9.22 -1.48 -0.67
N ILE A 224 -9.98 -2.34 -1.31
CA ILE A 224 -10.14 -2.41 -2.77
C ILE A 224 -11.60 -2.13 -3.11
N GLN A 225 -11.86 -1.23 -4.05
CA GLN A 225 -13.18 -1.02 -4.63
C GLN A 225 -13.25 -1.65 -6.02
N GLN A 226 -14.32 -2.40 -6.29
CA GLN A 226 -14.58 -2.98 -7.61
C GLN A 226 -16.07 -2.90 -7.96
N PHE A 227 -16.38 -2.22 -9.06
CA PHE A 227 -17.73 -2.16 -9.63
C PHE A 227 -18.04 -3.42 -10.46
N PRO A 228 -19.33 -3.79 -10.64
CA PRO A 228 -19.71 -4.92 -11.50
C PRO A 228 -19.19 -4.75 -12.94
N GLY A 229 -18.27 -5.62 -13.36
CA GLY A 229 -17.62 -5.56 -14.67
C GLY A 229 -16.47 -4.54 -14.78
N GLY A 230 -16.17 -3.79 -13.73
CA GLY A 230 -15.07 -2.82 -13.68
C GLY A 230 -13.75 -3.39 -13.13
N GLU A 231 -12.68 -2.65 -13.33
CA GLU A 231 -11.37 -2.95 -12.74
C GLU A 231 -11.37 -2.71 -11.21
N ALA A 232 -10.55 -3.49 -10.50
CA ALA A 232 -10.36 -3.36 -9.06
C ALA A 232 -9.34 -2.26 -8.74
N ARG A 233 -9.75 -1.21 -8.01
CA ARG A 233 -8.88 -0.09 -7.61
C ARG A 233 -8.52 -0.14 -6.14
N VAL A 234 -7.25 0.13 -5.82
CA VAL A 234 -6.78 0.26 -4.44
C VAL A 234 -7.13 1.66 -3.92
N VAL A 235 -7.94 1.71 -2.86
CA VAL A 235 -8.50 2.95 -2.29
C VAL A 235 -7.71 3.42 -1.07
N LEU A 236 -7.23 2.48 -0.24
CA LEU A 236 -6.49 2.78 0.99
C LEU A 236 -5.69 1.56 1.43
N THR A 237 -4.43 1.74 1.82
CA THR A 237 -3.61 0.70 2.48
C THR A 237 -3.17 1.18 3.86
N THR A 238 -3.28 0.30 4.86
CA THR A 238 -2.86 0.52 6.24
C THR A 238 -2.00 -0.65 6.71
N GLY A 239 -0.74 -0.40 7.06
CA GLY A 239 0.22 -1.45 7.39
C GLY A 239 1.63 -0.90 7.64
N LYS A 240 2.62 -1.79 7.74
CA LYS A 240 4.04 -1.47 7.97
C LYS A 240 5.00 -2.18 7.00
N ALA A 241 4.58 -3.22 6.30
CA ALA A 241 5.39 -3.80 5.25
C ALA A 241 5.11 -3.10 3.90
N LYS A 242 6.01 -3.30 2.94
CA LYS A 242 5.85 -2.78 1.57
C LYS A 242 5.14 -3.85 0.72
N PRO A 243 4.15 -3.50 -0.11
CA PRO A 243 3.51 -4.47 -0.99
C PRO A 243 4.48 -4.93 -2.09
N GLU A 244 4.89 -6.20 -2.06
CA GLU A 244 5.60 -6.85 -3.18
C GLU A 244 4.66 -7.17 -4.35
N ASN A 245 4.19 -6.14 -5.07
CA ASN A 245 3.60 -6.13 -6.43
C ASN A 245 2.58 -7.24 -6.84
N ASN A 246 2.05 -8.04 -5.90
CA ASN A 246 1.20 -9.19 -6.17
C ASN A 246 -0.10 -9.11 -5.37
N LEU A 247 -1.18 -8.63 -6.01
CA LEU A 247 -2.56 -8.64 -5.48
C LEU A 247 -3.15 -10.08 -5.36
N LYS A 248 -2.31 -11.10 -5.19
CA LYS A 248 -2.65 -12.54 -5.27
C LYS A 248 -2.28 -13.35 -4.01
N SER A 249 -1.69 -12.73 -2.99
CA SER A 249 -1.10 -13.44 -1.84
C SER A 249 -1.66 -13.05 -0.46
N GLY A 250 -2.88 -12.52 -0.42
CA GLY A 250 -3.61 -12.21 0.83
C GLY A 250 -5.04 -12.75 0.82
N VAL A 251 -5.73 -12.64 1.95
CA VAL A 251 -7.10 -13.15 2.13
C VAL A 251 -8.11 -12.03 1.91
N ASN A 252 -9.11 -12.28 1.04
CA ASN A 252 -10.18 -11.34 0.73
C ASN A 252 -11.41 -11.54 1.63
N ALA A 253 -11.97 -10.44 2.13
CA ALA A 253 -13.29 -10.38 2.76
C ALA A 253 -14.13 -9.26 2.12
N SER A 254 -15.28 -9.61 1.55
CA SER A 254 -16.20 -8.62 0.97
C SER A 254 -16.94 -7.87 2.09
N VAL A 255 -17.07 -6.55 1.92
CA VAL A 255 -17.85 -5.68 2.81
C VAL A 255 -19.30 -5.68 2.31
N ALA A 256 -20.22 -6.24 3.09
CA ALA A 256 -21.62 -6.35 2.69
C ALA A 256 -22.28 -4.98 2.46
N ASP A 257 -23.26 -4.93 1.55
CA ASP A 257 -23.95 -3.70 1.11
C ASP A 257 -23.03 -2.64 0.47
N SER A 258 -21.89 -3.06 -0.12
CA SER A 258 -20.91 -2.16 -0.73
C SER A 258 -20.21 -2.75 -1.96
N HIS A 259 -19.42 -1.93 -2.66
CA HIS A 259 -18.50 -2.34 -3.73
C HIS A 259 -17.08 -2.65 -3.22
N TRP A 260 -16.90 -2.87 -1.91
CA TRP A 260 -15.58 -2.96 -1.28
C TRP A 260 -15.18 -4.37 -0.85
N THR A 261 -13.89 -4.66 -0.99
CA THR A 261 -13.22 -5.87 -0.48
C THR A 261 -12.01 -5.46 0.35
N VAL A 262 -11.88 -6.05 1.53
CA VAL A 262 -10.70 -5.95 2.38
C VAL A 262 -9.76 -7.11 2.03
N LEU A 263 -8.55 -6.78 1.56
CA LEU A 263 -7.44 -7.70 1.33
C LEU A 263 -6.47 -7.62 2.51
N LEU A 264 -6.35 -8.69 3.29
CA LEU A 264 -5.38 -8.80 4.38
C LEU A 264 -4.16 -9.62 3.96
N THR A 265 -2.97 -9.04 4.03
CA THR A 265 -1.69 -9.70 3.74
C THR A 265 -0.96 -10.01 5.06
N PRO A 266 -0.89 -11.28 5.51
CA PRO A 266 -0.38 -11.61 6.84
C PRO A 266 1.15 -11.46 6.95
N SER A 267 1.59 -10.83 8.04
CA SER A 267 3.00 -10.56 8.30
C SER A 267 3.80 -11.83 8.65
N PRO A 268 5.14 -11.78 8.61
CA PRO A 268 5.98 -12.86 9.14
C PRO A 268 5.69 -13.17 10.62
N LYS A 269 5.36 -12.17 11.45
CA LYS A 269 5.02 -12.33 12.87
C LYS A 269 3.80 -13.25 13.04
N LEU A 270 2.77 -13.10 12.19
CA LEU A 270 1.57 -13.94 12.22
C LEU A 270 1.88 -15.39 11.81
N LYS A 271 2.72 -15.58 10.77
CA LYS A 271 3.21 -16.92 10.34
C LYS A 271 4.05 -17.64 11.40
N HIS A 272 4.70 -16.89 12.29
CA HIS A 272 5.50 -17.43 13.40
C HIS A 272 4.72 -17.56 14.73
N MET A 273 3.48 -17.07 14.83
CA MET A 273 2.58 -17.28 15.98
C MET A 273 1.98 -18.70 16.02
N SER A 274 2.76 -19.69 15.56
CA SER A 274 2.32 -21.06 15.35
C SER A 274 2.25 -21.86 16.65
N VAL A 275 1.31 -22.80 16.72
CA VAL A 275 1.21 -23.76 17.82
C VAL A 275 2.28 -24.85 17.65
N SER A 276 3.54 -24.53 17.96
CA SER A 276 4.58 -25.51 18.24
C SER A 276 4.35 -26.17 19.62
N SER A 277 3.18 -26.78 19.81
CA SER A 277 2.83 -27.43 21.08
C SER A 277 3.84 -28.56 21.36
N PRO A 278 4.53 -28.54 22.53
CA PRO A 278 5.49 -29.59 22.88
C PRO A 278 4.87 -30.99 22.84
N MET A 279 3.56 -31.12 23.04
CA MET A 279 2.82 -32.38 22.93
C MET A 279 2.90 -33.02 21.54
N VAL A 280 2.91 -32.25 20.45
CA VAL A 280 2.96 -32.81 19.09
C VAL A 280 4.34 -33.37 18.80
N LEU A 281 5.38 -32.64 19.20
CA LEU A 281 6.76 -33.11 19.09
C LEU A 281 6.98 -34.35 19.99
N ALA A 282 6.57 -34.29 21.25
CA ALA A 282 6.65 -35.41 22.19
C ALA A 282 5.86 -36.65 21.73
N ALA A 283 4.67 -36.48 21.14
CA ALA A 283 3.90 -37.58 20.57
C ALA A 283 4.61 -38.23 19.36
N SER A 284 5.26 -37.44 18.51
CA SER A 284 6.06 -37.97 17.39
C SER A 284 7.29 -38.76 17.88
N ILE A 285 7.94 -38.29 18.94
CA ILE A 285 9.08 -38.97 19.59
C ILE A 285 8.61 -40.26 20.29
N ALA A 286 7.48 -40.21 21.01
CA ALA A 286 6.89 -41.39 21.65
C ALA A 286 6.49 -42.47 20.62
N LEU A 287 5.89 -42.08 19.50
CA LEU A 287 5.55 -43.00 18.42
C LEU A 287 6.80 -43.65 17.79
N TYR A 288 7.88 -42.87 17.59
CA TYR A 288 9.18 -43.39 17.15
C TYR A 288 9.75 -44.43 18.15
N LEU A 289 9.73 -44.13 19.46
CA LEU A 289 10.20 -45.05 20.50
C LEU A 289 9.39 -46.35 20.55
N ILE A 290 8.06 -46.28 20.39
CA ILE A 290 7.17 -47.45 20.32
C ILE A 290 7.49 -48.32 19.10
N ILE A 291 7.68 -47.73 17.93
CA ILE A 291 8.05 -48.45 16.69
C ILE A 291 9.41 -49.13 16.85
N LEU A 292 10.40 -48.41 17.38
CA LEU A 292 11.74 -48.95 17.66
C LEU A 292 11.69 -50.12 18.66
N MET A 293 10.91 -50.00 19.73
CA MET A 293 10.71 -51.06 20.72
C MET A 293 10.09 -52.33 20.11
N VAL A 294 9.05 -52.21 19.28
CA VAL A 294 8.40 -53.35 18.61
C VAL A 294 9.36 -54.06 17.64
N ILE A 295 10.21 -53.31 16.94
CA ILE A 295 11.21 -53.87 16.03
C ILE A 295 12.32 -54.59 16.82
N LEU A 296 12.85 -53.98 17.89
CA LEU A 296 13.82 -54.62 18.78
C LEU A 296 13.25 -55.90 19.41
N GLN A 297 12.00 -55.88 19.87
CA GLN A 297 11.33 -57.06 20.43
C GLN A 297 11.24 -58.21 19.41
N ARG A 298 10.87 -57.92 18.15
CA ARG A 298 10.85 -58.93 17.08
C ARG A 298 12.25 -59.44 16.72
N PHE A 299 13.26 -58.57 16.72
CA PHE A 299 14.65 -58.99 16.50
C PHE A 299 15.13 -59.93 17.62
N PHE A 300 14.88 -59.60 18.89
CA PHE A 300 15.20 -60.48 20.03
C PHE A 300 14.42 -61.81 20.00
N GLN A 301 13.16 -61.82 19.53
CA GLN A 301 12.41 -63.06 19.30
C GLN A 301 13.03 -63.94 18.20
N GLN A 302 13.49 -63.35 17.09
CA GLN A 302 14.20 -64.09 16.03
C GLN A 302 15.59 -64.58 16.46
N LEU A 303 16.31 -63.81 17.28
CA LEU A 303 17.63 -64.18 17.78
C LEU A 303 17.53 -65.28 18.85
N SER A 304 16.60 -65.15 19.81
CA SER A 304 16.42 -66.13 20.89
C SER A 304 15.83 -67.46 20.42
N SER A 305 14.97 -67.46 19.38
CA SER A 305 14.51 -68.70 18.76
C SER A 305 15.66 -69.48 18.11
N LYS A 306 16.52 -68.81 17.34
CA LYS A 306 17.73 -69.43 16.75
C LYS A 306 18.71 -69.96 17.81
N LEU A 307 19.03 -69.16 18.83
CA LEU A 307 19.91 -69.57 19.93
C LEU A 307 19.37 -70.79 20.69
N ARG A 308 18.04 -70.87 20.92
CA ARG A 308 17.41 -72.02 21.57
C ARG A 308 17.50 -73.31 20.74
N THR A 309 17.47 -73.24 19.41
CA THR A 309 17.65 -74.42 18.54
C THR A 309 19.09 -74.92 18.47
N GLU A 310 20.09 -74.09 18.75
CA GLU A 310 21.51 -74.45 18.59
C GLU A 310 22.23 -74.81 19.90
N VAL A 311 21.85 -74.22 21.04
CA VAL A 311 22.57 -74.40 22.33
C VAL A 311 22.09 -75.63 23.14
N ALA A 312 20.90 -76.18 22.84
CA ALA A 312 20.28 -77.27 23.58
C ALA A 312 21.15 -78.53 23.87
N PRO A 313 22.02 -79.04 22.97
CA PRO A 313 22.72 -80.31 23.21
C PRO A 313 23.92 -80.21 24.17
N ILE A 314 24.37 -79.01 24.57
CA ILE A 314 25.65 -78.84 25.28
C ILE A 314 25.53 -79.10 26.79
N GLN A 315 24.40 -78.78 27.43
CA GLN A 315 24.26 -78.78 28.89
C GLN A 315 24.28 -80.18 29.55
N ILE A 316 24.05 -81.25 28.79
CA ILE A 316 23.97 -82.62 29.34
C ILE A 316 25.35 -83.21 29.65
N ALA A 317 26.43 -82.68 29.05
CA ALA A 317 27.76 -83.26 29.16
C ALA A 317 28.55 -82.88 30.43
N SER A 318 28.35 -81.67 30.98
CA SER A 318 29.21 -81.11 32.03
C SER A 318 28.89 -81.59 33.44
N ALA A 319 27.62 -81.85 33.75
CA ALA A 319 27.15 -82.17 35.10
C ALA A 319 27.77 -83.44 35.71
N LYS A 320 28.31 -84.35 34.88
CA LYS A 320 28.80 -85.67 35.31
C LYS A 320 30.24 -85.67 35.86
N SER A 321 30.97 -84.57 35.69
CA SER A 321 32.39 -84.46 36.06
C SER A 321 32.63 -83.90 37.47
N ILE A 322 31.72 -83.04 37.95
CA ILE A 322 31.95 -82.15 39.09
C ILE A 322 31.91 -82.91 40.44
N SER A 323 30.93 -83.80 40.61
CA SER A 323 30.69 -84.55 41.85
C SER A 323 31.79 -85.55 42.28
N LYS A 324 32.90 -85.63 41.53
CA LYS A 324 34.06 -86.44 41.85
C LYS A 324 35.18 -85.65 42.55
N VAL A 325 35.17 -84.32 42.46
CA VAL A 325 36.21 -83.44 43.06
C VAL A 325 35.88 -83.15 44.52
N GLU A 326 34.65 -82.73 44.78
CA GLU A 326 34.05 -82.31 46.07
C GLU A 326 34.23 -83.32 47.23
N LYS A 327 34.54 -84.58 46.93
CA LYS A 327 34.79 -85.64 47.93
C LYS A 327 36.25 -85.75 48.42
N ILE A 328 37.20 -85.14 47.74
CA ILE A 328 38.63 -85.19 48.11
C ILE A 328 39.00 -84.00 49.00
N GLU A 329 38.35 -82.86 48.77
CA GLU A 329 38.57 -81.58 49.46
C GLU A 329 38.30 -81.70 50.97
N LYS A 330 37.17 -82.32 51.34
CA LYS A 330 36.73 -82.46 52.74
C LYS A 330 37.63 -83.27 53.67
N SER A 331 38.46 -84.18 53.15
CA SER A 331 39.38 -84.95 54.02
C SER A 331 40.66 -84.19 54.38
N ILE A 332 40.88 -83.00 53.82
CA ILE A 332 42.07 -82.18 54.06
C ILE A 332 41.81 -81.12 55.14
N GLU A 333 40.56 -80.66 55.29
CA GLU A 333 40.18 -79.64 56.27
C GLU A 333 40.25 -80.14 57.72
N GLU A 334 39.76 -81.36 58.00
CA GLU A 334 39.72 -81.91 59.37
C GLU A 334 41.13 -82.08 59.99
N GLU A 335 42.13 -82.42 59.18
CA GLU A 335 43.51 -82.64 59.64
C GLU A 335 44.25 -81.32 59.97
N ALA A 336 43.77 -80.19 59.47
CA ALA A 336 44.35 -78.86 59.72
C ALA A 336 43.86 -78.22 61.04
N GLU A 337 42.68 -78.60 61.54
CA GLU A 337 42.03 -77.98 62.69
C GLU A 337 42.63 -78.34 64.07
N GLU A 338 43.34 -79.48 64.19
CA GLU A 338 43.96 -79.89 65.45
C GLU A 338 45.24 -79.11 65.77
N GLU A 339 46.07 -78.85 64.76
CA GLU A 339 47.40 -78.24 64.96
C GLU A 339 47.30 -76.75 65.36
N LEU A 340 46.25 -76.05 64.91
CA LEU A 340 46.01 -74.63 65.23
C LEU A 340 45.78 -74.41 66.73
N LYS A 341 44.99 -75.28 67.38
CA LYS A 341 44.63 -75.23 68.81
C LYS A 341 45.85 -75.36 69.73
N ARG A 342 46.99 -75.83 69.20
CA ARG A 342 48.24 -76.03 69.95
C ARG A 342 49.04 -74.74 70.15
N ARG A 343 48.83 -73.70 69.33
CA ARG A 343 49.64 -72.46 69.35
C ARG A 343 49.10 -71.35 70.25
N GLN A 344 47.78 -71.21 70.36
CA GLN A 344 47.12 -70.09 71.08
C GLN A 344 47.37 -70.02 72.61
N LYS A 345 48.23 -70.87 73.18
CA LYS A 345 48.40 -71.01 74.64
C LYS A 345 49.74 -70.47 75.17
N LEU A 346 50.42 -69.61 74.41
CA LEU A 346 51.84 -69.29 74.61
C LEU A 346 52.23 -67.79 74.64
N GLU A 347 51.33 -66.85 74.32
CA GLU A 347 51.73 -65.44 74.09
C GLU A 347 51.23 -64.41 75.14
N ASP A 348 50.10 -64.62 75.82
CA ASP A 348 49.48 -63.61 76.72
C ASP A 348 50.14 -63.49 78.13
N ALA A 349 51.46 -63.32 78.21
CA ALA A 349 52.20 -63.31 79.47
C ALA A 349 53.32 -62.25 79.59
N SER A 350 52.97 -60.95 79.70
CA SER A 350 53.71 -59.91 80.46
C SER A 350 53.01 -58.53 80.39
N ILE A 351 53.20 -57.66 81.39
CA ILE A 351 52.45 -56.38 81.58
C ILE A 351 53.35 -55.28 82.17
N ALA A 352 53.22 -54.01 81.72
CA ALA A 352 53.48 -52.75 82.46
C ALA A 352 53.15 -51.50 81.59
N SER A 353 52.74 -50.31 82.05
CA SER A 353 52.15 -49.81 83.32
C SER A 353 51.61 -48.34 83.13
N PRO A 354 50.84 -47.72 84.07
CA PRO A 354 49.75 -46.77 83.73
C PRO A 354 49.78 -45.36 84.42
N ILE A 355 48.74 -44.50 84.23
CA ILE A 355 47.99 -43.69 85.28
C ILE A 355 46.98 -42.64 84.68
N PHE A 356 46.00 -42.21 85.51
CA PHE A 356 44.78 -41.36 85.32
C PHE A 356 45.04 -39.80 85.20
N GLN A 357 44.09 -38.81 85.18
CA GLN A 357 42.71 -38.66 85.75
C GLN A 357 41.90 -37.38 85.33
N HIS A 358 40.54 -37.43 85.35
CA HIS A 358 39.51 -36.33 85.60
C HIS A 358 39.41 -35.04 84.70
N ASN A 359 38.29 -34.27 84.54
CA ASN A 359 36.89 -34.33 85.08
C ASN A 359 35.83 -33.46 84.32
N ASP A 360 34.54 -33.62 84.72
CA ASP A 360 33.37 -32.69 84.76
C ASP A 360 32.60 -32.20 83.49
N MET A 361 31.36 -31.64 83.61
CA MET A 361 30.01 -32.29 83.74
C MET A 361 28.84 -31.25 83.50
N LEU A 362 27.58 -31.73 83.37
CA LEU A 362 26.25 -31.05 83.52
C LEU A 362 25.70 -30.15 82.35
N ASP A 363 24.37 -30.00 82.08
CA ASP A 363 23.16 -30.85 82.31
C ASP A 363 21.85 -30.28 81.61
N VAL A 364 20.74 -31.05 81.65
CA VAL A 364 19.28 -30.71 81.52
C VAL A 364 18.62 -30.36 80.13
N ALA A 365 18.04 -31.40 79.52
CA ALA A 365 16.61 -31.65 79.15
C ALA A 365 15.68 -30.73 78.28
N GLU A 366 15.03 -31.41 77.31
CA GLU A 366 13.57 -31.50 76.98
C GLU A 366 12.78 -30.55 76.02
N THR A 367 12.11 -31.23 75.07
CA THR A 367 10.79 -31.00 74.40
C THR A 367 10.55 -29.99 73.25
N GLU A 368 10.05 -30.57 72.14
CA GLU A 368 8.95 -30.16 71.24
C GLU A 368 9.08 -29.03 70.17
N ASP A 369 9.28 -29.50 68.93
CA ASP A 369 8.37 -29.35 67.76
C ASP A 369 8.63 -28.30 66.63
N SER A 370 8.33 -28.74 65.40
CA SER A 370 8.08 -28.03 64.14
C SER A 370 9.21 -27.47 63.24
N ALA A 371 9.03 -27.74 61.94
CA ALA A 371 9.36 -26.93 60.74
C ALA A 371 10.77 -26.93 60.07
N GLU A 372 10.74 -27.30 58.79
CA GLU A 372 11.40 -26.71 57.58
C GLU A 372 12.93 -26.81 57.27
N LEU A 373 13.15 -27.29 56.02
CA LEU A 373 14.12 -26.91 54.97
C LEU A 373 15.63 -27.30 55.00
N ASP A 374 16.00 -27.91 53.87
CA ASP A 374 17.17 -27.71 52.97
C ASP A 374 18.65 -27.91 53.40
N ASP A 375 19.28 -28.79 52.60
CA ASP A 375 20.60 -28.66 51.94
C ASP A 375 21.96 -28.79 52.68
N MET A 376 22.99 -28.88 51.82
CA MET A 376 24.45 -28.92 52.04
C MET A 376 25.03 -30.23 52.63
N GLU A 377 26.22 -30.75 52.27
CA GLU A 377 27.32 -30.55 51.29
C GLU A 377 28.42 -31.58 51.72
N ASP A 378 29.46 -31.98 50.96
CA ASP A 378 29.64 -32.16 49.51
C ASP A 378 30.56 -33.40 49.22
N LEU A 379 31.90 -33.41 49.36
CA LEU A 379 32.86 -32.36 49.72
C LEU A 379 34.24 -32.55 49.03
N SER A 380 34.59 -31.70 48.04
CA SER A 380 35.98 -31.27 47.68
C SER A 380 36.94 -32.30 47.03
N ASP A 381 38.04 -31.98 46.33
CA ASP A 381 38.67 -30.79 45.68
C ASP A 381 39.56 -31.39 44.53
N ILE A 382 40.35 -30.73 43.66
CA ILE A 382 41.07 -29.44 43.60
C ILE A 382 41.21 -29.07 42.11
N LEU A 383 41.18 -27.78 41.72
CA LEU A 383 42.14 -27.16 40.78
C LEU A 383 41.81 -25.69 40.44
N ASN A 384 42.73 -24.78 40.78
CA ASN A 384 42.85 -23.45 40.18
C ASN A 384 44.21 -22.83 40.54
N LEU A 385 45.06 -22.54 39.54
CA LEU A 385 45.76 -21.26 39.32
C LEU A 385 46.94 -21.40 38.33
N ASP A 386 46.99 -20.43 37.40
CA ASP A 386 48.13 -19.91 36.61
C ASP A 386 49.10 -20.86 35.85
N ASP A 387 49.40 -20.54 34.58
CA ASP A 387 50.56 -19.69 34.21
C ASP A 387 50.79 -19.68 32.66
N SER A 388 51.44 -18.62 32.16
CA SER A 388 52.27 -18.55 30.95
C SER A 388 51.68 -18.47 29.51
N LEU A 389 52.36 -17.62 28.72
CA LEU A 389 52.32 -17.38 27.26
C LEU A 389 53.25 -18.40 26.52
N PRO A 390 53.60 -18.33 25.20
CA PRO A 390 53.27 -17.36 24.12
C PRO A 390 52.95 -18.02 22.72
N GLU A 391 53.05 -17.21 21.63
CA GLU A 391 53.58 -17.60 20.28
C GLU A 391 52.74 -18.57 19.37
N GLU A 392 52.77 -18.54 18.01
CA GLU A 392 53.30 -17.60 16.99
C GLU A 392 52.78 -17.98 15.54
N PHE A 393 53.00 -17.11 14.52
CA PHE A 393 52.86 -17.31 13.04
C PHE A 393 51.47 -17.77 12.46
N ASP A 394 51.12 -17.66 11.16
CA ASP A 394 51.38 -16.68 10.06
C ASP A 394 50.57 -17.10 8.79
N SER A 395 50.66 -16.30 7.71
CA SER A 395 49.98 -16.38 6.40
C SER A 395 48.47 -16.06 6.45
N GLY A 396 47.89 -15.34 5.49
CA GLY A 396 48.35 -14.89 4.16
C GLY A 396 47.21 -15.09 3.16
N ASP A 397 47.01 -14.30 2.11
CA ASP A 397 47.85 -13.25 1.52
C ASP A 397 47.02 -12.40 0.51
N ILE A 398 47.55 -11.29 -0.02
CA ILE A 398 47.18 -10.64 -1.32
C ILE A 398 45.75 -10.02 -1.46
N PHE A 399 45.51 -8.76 -1.93
CA PHE A 399 46.35 -7.67 -2.47
C PHE A 399 45.67 -6.27 -2.35
N SER A 400 46.49 -5.21 -2.30
CA SER A 400 46.38 -3.80 -2.84
C SER A 400 45.06 -3.25 -3.45
N MET A 401 44.75 -1.93 -3.46
CA MET A 401 45.57 -0.70 -3.25
C MET A 401 44.68 0.57 -3.08
N GLU A 402 45.13 1.52 -2.24
CA GLU A 402 45.07 3.01 -2.34
C GLU A 402 43.76 3.78 -2.75
N ALA A 403 43.52 5.05 -2.37
CA ALA A 403 44.39 6.10 -1.79
C ALA A 403 43.68 7.06 -0.80
N SER A 404 44.48 7.79 0.00
CA SER A 404 44.24 9.08 0.70
C SER A 404 42.82 9.46 1.18
N ASP A 405 42.49 9.59 2.47
CA ASP A 405 43.12 10.38 3.57
C ASP A 405 43.00 11.91 3.47
N SER A 406 42.18 12.49 4.36
CA SER A 406 42.63 13.57 5.26
C SER A 406 41.67 13.72 6.46
N THR A 407 42.18 13.52 7.67
CA THR A 407 41.55 13.94 8.94
C THR A 407 41.92 15.44 9.23
N ALA A 408 41.57 16.15 10.32
CA ALA A 408 41.01 15.76 11.62
C ALA A 408 40.31 16.91 12.39
N THR A 409 39.25 16.57 13.12
CA THR A 409 38.95 16.89 14.54
C THR A 409 39.24 18.28 15.18
N ALA A 410 38.14 18.93 15.60
CA ALA A 410 37.73 19.14 17.02
C ALA A 410 38.12 20.39 17.87
N ASN A 411 37.29 20.55 18.92
CA ASN A 411 37.45 21.27 20.20
C ASN A 411 37.16 22.79 20.28
N THR A 412 35.94 23.09 20.73
CA THR A 412 35.58 24.25 21.58
C THR A 412 36.34 24.20 22.92
N PRO A 413 36.52 25.35 23.62
CA PRO A 413 35.63 25.63 24.75
C PRO A 413 35.16 27.10 24.83
N ALA A 414 34.21 27.38 25.73
CA ALA A 414 33.53 28.68 25.82
C ALA A 414 34.06 29.60 26.93
N ALA A 415 34.00 30.91 26.70
CA ALA A 415 33.99 31.97 27.72
C ALA A 415 33.36 33.26 27.14
N GLU A 416 32.66 34.03 27.97
CA GLU A 416 31.94 35.24 27.56
C GLU A 416 32.83 36.49 27.49
N LYS A 417 32.56 37.41 26.54
CA LYS A 417 32.38 38.85 26.82
C LYS A 417 31.86 39.66 25.62
N SER A 418 31.17 40.75 25.96
CA SER A 418 30.56 41.72 25.02
C SER A 418 31.57 42.81 24.63
N GLU A 419 31.59 43.21 23.35
CA GLU A 419 31.15 44.56 22.94
C GLU A 419 31.26 44.85 21.42
N LYS A 420 30.36 45.73 20.95
CA LYS A 420 30.52 46.66 19.78
C LYS A 420 30.81 46.08 18.39
N ILE A 421 29.74 45.94 17.60
CA ILE A 421 29.78 45.93 16.13
C ILE A 421 29.63 47.36 15.61
N ALA A 422 30.48 47.79 14.67
CA ALA A 422 30.34 49.06 13.93
C ALA A 422 29.41 48.88 12.71
N PRO A 423 28.70 49.93 12.24
CA PRO A 423 27.53 49.77 11.39
C PRO A 423 27.85 49.30 9.96
N ALA A 424 26.98 48.44 9.44
CA ALA A 424 26.93 48.12 8.01
C ALA A 424 26.49 49.34 7.18
N ALA A 425 26.84 49.35 5.90
CA ALA A 425 26.42 50.38 4.95
C ALA A 425 24.87 50.46 4.85
N PRO A 426 24.29 51.64 4.61
CA PRO A 426 22.84 51.80 4.57
C PRO A 426 22.23 50.96 3.44
N ALA A 427 21.22 50.16 3.78
CA ALA A 427 20.38 49.49 2.81
C ALA A 427 19.70 50.53 1.90
N ALA A 428 19.51 50.19 0.63
CA ALA A 428 18.72 51.02 -0.28
C ALA A 428 17.30 51.23 0.29
N PRO A 429 16.70 52.42 0.13
CA PRO A 429 15.39 52.69 0.70
C PRO A 429 14.35 51.73 0.13
N ALA A 430 13.57 51.10 1.02
CA ALA A 430 12.47 50.25 0.60
C ALA A 430 11.49 51.05 -0.27
N PRO A 431 10.97 50.46 -1.38
CA PRO A 431 9.98 51.14 -2.21
C PRO A 431 8.75 51.48 -1.38
N ALA A 432 8.17 52.66 -1.61
CA ALA A 432 7.01 53.13 -0.87
C ALA A 432 5.85 52.12 -0.93
N SER A 433 5.12 51.99 0.18
CA SER A 433 4.02 51.04 0.34
C SER A 433 2.95 51.25 -0.74
N ARG A 434 2.95 50.40 -1.76
CA ARG A 434 1.91 50.35 -2.79
C ARG A 434 0.62 49.89 -2.13
N GLN A 435 -0.37 50.77 -2.07
CA GLN A 435 -1.71 50.40 -1.63
C GLN A 435 -2.35 49.55 -2.73
N GLY A 436 -2.72 48.31 -2.38
CA GLY A 436 -3.45 47.41 -3.28
C GLY A 436 -4.91 47.82 -3.47
N ARG A 437 -5.58 47.19 -4.44
CA ARG A 437 -6.98 47.44 -4.79
C ARG A 437 -7.87 46.37 -4.18
N SER A 438 -8.99 46.77 -3.59
CA SER A 438 -10.08 45.81 -3.28
C SER A 438 -10.80 45.44 -4.57
N ILE A 439 -10.96 44.14 -4.80
CA ILE A 439 -11.70 43.55 -5.93
C ILE A 439 -12.71 42.53 -5.35
N ASN A 440 -13.80 42.26 -6.06
CA ASN A 440 -14.80 41.30 -5.57
C ASN A 440 -14.15 39.90 -5.43
N PRO A 441 -14.15 39.26 -4.25
CA PRO A 441 -13.61 37.91 -4.10
C PRO A 441 -14.38 36.85 -4.90
N THR A 442 -15.70 37.02 -5.12
CA THR A 442 -16.56 35.95 -5.65
C THR A 442 -16.38 35.66 -7.15
N ILE A 443 -15.64 36.50 -7.89
CA ILE A 443 -15.28 36.20 -9.28
C ILE A 443 -14.10 35.24 -9.38
N PHE A 444 -13.28 35.08 -8.33
CA PHE A 444 -12.10 34.21 -8.33
C PHE A 444 -12.51 32.79 -7.91
N ARG A 445 -12.79 31.93 -8.89
CA ARG A 445 -13.26 30.55 -8.70
C ARG A 445 -12.09 29.56 -8.66
N ASP A 446 -12.39 28.26 -8.65
CA ASP A 446 -11.38 27.20 -8.66
C ASP A 446 -10.62 27.11 -10.00
N TYR A 447 -11.29 27.16 -11.14
CA TYR A 447 -10.65 26.90 -12.45
C TYR A 447 -10.45 28.14 -13.32
N ASP A 448 -11.11 29.25 -12.98
CA ASP A 448 -11.11 30.49 -13.75
C ASP A 448 -11.47 31.70 -12.87
N ILE A 449 -11.44 32.88 -13.49
CA ILE A 449 -12.09 34.07 -12.94
C ILE A 449 -13.38 34.27 -13.76
N ARG A 450 -14.58 34.26 -13.16
CA ARG A 450 -15.85 34.35 -13.90
C ARG A 450 -16.99 35.01 -13.11
N GLY A 451 -17.70 35.95 -13.74
CA GLY A 451 -18.93 36.54 -13.23
C GLY A 451 -19.47 37.69 -14.09
N ASN A 452 -20.52 38.34 -13.61
CA ASN A 452 -21.26 39.35 -14.38
C ASN A 452 -20.35 40.48 -14.89
N ALA A 453 -20.33 40.65 -16.20
CA ALA A 453 -19.38 41.50 -16.92
C ALA A 453 -19.43 42.95 -16.43
N ASP A 454 -20.61 43.54 -16.32
CA ASP A 454 -20.77 44.98 -16.04
C ASP A 454 -20.90 45.29 -14.54
N ARG A 455 -21.27 44.30 -13.69
CA ARG A 455 -21.34 44.47 -12.23
C ARG A 455 -20.05 44.10 -11.50
N PHE A 456 -19.28 43.12 -12.00
CA PHE A 456 -18.14 42.55 -11.29
C PHE A 456 -16.84 42.50 -12.09
N ILE A 457 -16.86 42.71 -13.42
CA ILE A 457 -15.66 42.79 -14.28
C ILE A 457 -15.61 44.17 -14.97
N GLY A 458 -15.56 45.21 -14.15
CA GLY A 458 -15.42 46.59 -14.60
C GLY A 458 -14.10 46.82 -15.37
N ASN A 459 -14.00 47.96 -16.05
CA ASN A 459 -12.82 48.31 -16.85
C ASN A 459 -11.53 48.29 -16.01
N ASP A 460 -11.59 48.88 -14.81
CA ASP A 460 -10.49 48.86 -13.85
C ASP A 460 -10.16 47.45 -13.34
N ASP A 461 -11.16 46.57 -13.20
CA ASP A 461 -10.99 45.23 -12.63
C ASP A 461 -10.33 44.30 -13.65
N ALA A 462 -10.76 44.36 -14.92
CA ALA A 462 -10.07 43.72 -16.03
C ALA A 462 -8.62 44.24 -16.17
N TYR A 463 -8.40 45.55 -16.00
CA TYR A 463 -7.06 46.13 -15.98
C TYR A 463 -6.20 45.63 -14.81
N ALA A 464 -6.75 45.57 -13.59
CA ALA A 464 -6.06 45.06 -12.40
C ALA A 464 -5.74 43.56 -12.49
N ILE A 465 -6.66 42.76 -13.06
CA ILE A 465 -6.44 41.35 -13.37
C ILE A 465 -5.31 41.20 -14.41
N GLY A 466 -5.30 42.01 -15.47
CA GLY A 466 -4.20 42.04 -16.45
C GLY A 466 -2.86 42.41 -15.83
N GLN A 467 -2.84 43.38 -14.92
CA GLN A 467 -1.66 43.73 -14.15
C GLN A 467 -1.16 42.58 -13.27
N ALA A 468 -2.05 41.86 -12.60
CA ALA A 468 -1.67 40.71 -11.75
C ALA A 468 -1.15 39.53 -12.58
N ILE A 469 -1.81 39.20 -13.71
CA ILE A 469 -1.38 38.15 -14.64
C ILE A 469 0.00 38.48 -15.25
N GLY A 470 0.20 39.70 -15.76
CA GLY A 470 1.49 40.13 -16.29
C GLY A 470 2.61 40.16 -15.22
N SER A 471 2.26 40.37 -13.95
CA SER A 471 3.22 40.32 -12.84
C SER A 471 3.58 38.89 -12.44
N GLU A 472 2.62 37.97 -12.53
CA GLU A 472 2.85 36.54 -12.32
C GLU A 472 3.73 35.95 -13.44
N ALA A 473 3.39 36.23 -14.71
CA ALA A 473 4.18 35.81 -15.87
C ALA A 473 5.65 36.26 -15.79
N LEU A 474 5.90 37.56 -15.55
CA LEU A 474 7.25 38.09 -15.37
C LEU A 474 8.00 37.42 -14.21
N SER A 475 7.31 37.04 -13.12
CA SER A 475 7.93 36.34 -11.99
C SER A 475 8.28 34.88 -12.27
N LYS A 476 7.66 34.26 -13.28
CA LYS A 476 8.08 32.95 -13.83
C LYS A 476 9.08 33.07 -14.99
N GLY A 477 9.38 34.29 -15.45
CA GLY A 477 10.35 34.58 -16.50
C GLY A 477 9.75 34.76 -17.91
N GLU A 478 8.44 34.59 -18.08
CA GLU A 478 7.75 34.83 -19.35
C GLU A 478 7.58 36.34 -19.58
N LYS A 479 7.71 36.77 -20.85
CA LYS A 479 7.64 38.18 -21.25
C LYS A 479 6.54 38.49 -22.25
N VAL A 480 5.96 37.48 -22.88
CA VAL A 480 4.92 37.60 -23.90
C VAL A 480 3.68 36.86 -23.37
N ILE A 481 2.48 37.36 -23.66
CA ILE A 481 1.22 36.67 -23.33
C ILE A 481 0.29 36.75 -24.55
N ALA A 482 -0.20 35.60 -25.01
CA ALA A 482 -1.25 35.56 -26.03
C ALA A 482 -2.61 35.96 -25.40
N VAL A 483 -3.41 36.79 -26.08
CA VAL A 483 -4.72 37.20 -25.55
C VAL A 483 -5.83 37.01 -26.57
N GLY A 484 -6.73 36.08 -26.30
CA GLY A 484 -7.92 35.78 -27.09
C GLY A 484 -9.22 36.23 -26.40
N GLY A 485 -10.34 36.08 -27.10
CA GLY A 485 -11.67 36.27 -26.52
C GLY A 485 -12.78 35.65 -27.36
N ASP A 486 -13.90 35.36 -26.71
CA ASP A 486 -15.08 34.73 -27.31
C ASP A 486 -16.00 35.71 -28.08
N GLY A 487 -17.23 35.28 -28.36
CA GLY A 487 -18.24 36.03 -29.11
C GLY A 487 -18.98 37.12 -28.31
N ARG A 488 -18.87 37.15 -26.97
CA ARG A 488 -19.74 37.93 -26.09
C ARG A 488 -19.64 39.44 -26.32
N LEU A 489 -20.75 40.14 -26.12
CA LEU A 489 -20.84 41.59 -26.32
C LEU A 489 -19.89 42.38 -25.39
N SER A 490 -19.58 41.84 -24.21
CA SER A 490 -18.67 42.43 -23.23
C SER A 490 -17.18 42.12 -23.49
N THR A 491 -16.86 41.08 -24.27
CA THR A 491 -15.49 40.62 -24.51
C THR A 491 -14.57 41.69 -25.11
N PRO A 492 -14.97 42.51 -26.11
CA PRO A 492 -14.14 43.61 -26.61
C PRO A 492 -13.73 44.61 -25.52
N ARG A 493 -14.66 45.03 -24.67
CA ARG A 493 -14.41 45.97 -23.54
C ARG A 493 -13.41 45.38 -22.55
N ILE A 494 -13.66 44.13 -22.14
CA ILE A 494 -12.87 43.45 -21.11
C ILE A 494 -11.46 43.14 -21.63
N LYS A 495 -11.34 42.62 -22.85
CA LYS A 495 -10.05 42.30 -23.47
C LYS A 495 -9.18 43.55 -23.66
N GLU A 496 -9.75 44.67 -24.10
CA GLU A 496 -9.01 45.94 -24.24
C GLU A 496 -8.35 46.37 -22.91
N HIS A 497 -9.07 46.24 -21.80
CA HIS A 497 -8.57 46.66 -20.48
C HIS A 497 -7.60 45.64 -19.87
N LEU A 498 -7.84 44.34 -20.05
CA LEU A 498 -6.90 43.27 -19.74
C LEU A 498 -5.54 43.50 -20.43
N ILE A 499 -5.55 43.78 -21.74
CA ILE A 499 -4.35 44.02 -22.55
C ILE A 499 -3.58 45.25 -22.04
N LYS A 500 -4.26 46.37 -21.77
CA LYS A 500 -3.66 47.56 -21.14
C LYS A 500 -3.01 47.23 -19.79
N GLY A 501 -3.67 46.39 -18.98
CA GLY A 501 -3.18 45.91 -17.70
C GLY A 501 -1.87 45.14 -17.84
N ILE A 502 -1.83 44.12 -18.71
CA ILE A 502 -0.64 43.31 -18.99
C ILE A 502 0.51 44.19 -19.51
N ILE A 503 0.26 45.07 -20.48
CA ILE A 503 1.31 45.93 -21.06
C ILE A 503 1.95 46.86 -20.01
N SER A 504 1.16 47.32 -19.03
CA SER A 504 1.66 48.19 -17.95
C SER A 504 2.62 47.51 -16.97
N THR A 505 2.74 46.17 -16.98
CA THR A 505 3.72 45.45 -16.16
C THR A 505 5.11 45.43 -16.79
N GLY A 506 5.19 45.59 -18.11
CA GLY A 506 6.37 45.25 -18.93
C GLY A 506 6.24 43.96 -19.75
N CYS A 507 5.09 43.26 -19.72
CA CYS A 507 4.80 42.16 -20.64
C CYS A 507 4.40 42.67 -22.04
N ASP A 508 4.97 42.06 -23.08
CA ASP A 508 4.42 42.12 -24.43
C ASP A 508 3.12 41.31 -24.53
N VAL A 509 2.23 41.70 -25.45
CA VAL A 509 0.96 41.04 -25.74
C VAL A 509 0.85 40.69 -27.22
N GLU A 510 0.41 39.47 -27.50
CA GLU A 510 0.01 38.99 -28.83
C GLU A 510 -1.50 38.77 -28.85
N ASP A 511 -2.25 39.77 -29.34
CA ASP A 511 -3.70 39.69 -29.49
C ASP A 511 -4.06 38.77 -30.67
N ILE A 512 -4.71 37.65 -30.38
CA ILE A 512 -5.17 36.66 -31.39
C ILE A 512 -6.61 36.91 -31.88
N GLY A 513 -7.23 38.03 -31.52
CA GLY A 513 -8.51 38.47 -32.06
C GLY A 513 -9.73 37.88 -31.34
N LYS A 514 -10.64 37.27 -32.11
CA LYS A 514 -11.74 36.44 -31.60
C LYS A 514 -11.46 34.99 -31.99
N VAL A 515 -11.54 34.07 -31.03
CA VAL A 515 -11.08 32.68 -31.16
C VAL A 515 -11.89 31.74 -30.26
N THR A 516 -11.82 30.43 -30.50
CA THR A 516 -12.25 29.43 -29.51
C THR A 516 -11.21 29.27 -28.40
N THR A 517 -11.62 28.74 -27.24
CA THR A 517 -10.72 28.46 -26.13
C THR A 517 -9.61 27.46 -26.49
N PRO A 518 -9.86 26.35 -27.22
CA PRO A 518 -8.79 25.44 -27.66
C PRO A 518 -7.78 26.09 -28.63
N LEU A 519 -8.20 27.07 -29.43
CA LEU A 519 -7.30 27.82 -30.31
C LEU A 519 -6.36 28.73 -29.51
N MET A 520 -6.81 29.31 -28.38
CA MET A 520 -5.91 30.00 -27.43
C MET A 520 -4.87 29.02 -26.87
N TYR A 521 -5.27 27.82 -26.44
CA TYR A 521 -4.33 26.79 -25.96
C TYR A 521 -3.36 26.30 -27.05
N PHE A 522 -3.83 26.15 -28.30
CA PHE A 522 -2.99 25.88 -29.47
C PHE A 522 -1.93 26.97 -29.69
N THR A 523 -2.31 28.24 -29.52
CA THR A 523 -1.38 29.38 -29.58
C THR A 523 -0.26 29.22 -28.54
N THR A 524 -0.61 28.88 -27.28
CA THR A 524 0.37 28.68 -26.19
C THR A 524 1.24 27.43 -26.31
N THR A 525 1.02 26.58 -27.32
CA THR A 525 1.77 25.34 -27.55
C THR A 525 2.50 25.29 -28.90
N THR A 526 2.21 26.22 -29.82
CA THR A 526 2.82 26.28 -31.16
C THR A 526 3.57 27.58 -31.47
N THR A 527 3.43 28.62 -30.64
CA THR A 527 4.10 29.92 -30.82
C THR A 527 5.28 30.10 -29.86
N THR A 528 5.88 31.29 -29.83
CA THR A 528 6.99 31.64 -28.93
C THR A 528 6.57 31.95 -27.49
N THR A 529 5.28 32.04 -27.18
CA THR A 529 4.76 32.23 -25.83
C THR A 529 4.16 30.92 -25.29
N MET A 530 4.50 30.56 -24.05
CA MET A 530 3.83 29.48 -23.31
C MET A 530 2.76 30.01 -22.35
N SER A 531 2.45 31.31 -22.41
CA SER A 531 1.45 31.99 -21.58
C SER A 531 0.34 32.58 -22.43
N GLY A 532 -0.90 32.49 -21.93
CA GLY A 532 -2.07 33.02 -22.63
C GLY A 532 -3.28 33.23 -21.73
N VAL A 533 -4.15 34.17 -22.14
CA VAL A 533 -5.42 34.46 -21.47
C VAL A 533 -6.54 34.44 -22.51
N MET A 534 -7.62 33.74 -22.19
CA MET A 534 -8.84 33.72 -22.99
C MET A 534 -9.95 34.43 -22.23
N VAL A 535 -10.51 35.49 -22.83
CA VAL A 535 -11.65 36.25 -22.28
C VAL A 535 -12.95 35.52 -22.65
N THR A 536 -13.56 34.88 -21.65
CA THR A 536 -14.69 33.95 -21.83
C THR A 536 -15.42 33.67 -20.52
N ALA A 537 -16.73 33.41 -20.59
CA ALA A 537 -17.47 32.71 -19.53
C ALA A 537 -18.06 31.37 -19.99
N SER A 538 -17.54 30.78 -21.07
CA SER A 538 -17.96 29.51 -21.66
C SER A 538 -19.46 29.52 -21.94
N HIS A 539 -20.24 28.74 -21.19
CA HIS A 539 -21.67 28.53 -21.37
C HIS A 539 -22.58 29.41 -20.52
N ASN A 540 -22.05 30.28 -19.65
CA ASN A 540 -22.88 31.14 -18.81
C ASN A 540 -23.78 32.07 -19.66
N PRO A 541 -24.91 32.57 -19.11
CA PRO A 541 -25.74 33.59 -19.74
C PRO A 541 -24.97 34.80 -20.29
N ALA A 542 -25.54 35.49 -21.27
CA ALA A 542 -24.87 36.52 -22.09
C ALA A 542 -24.21 37.66 -21.28
N GLU A 543 -24.74 37.98 -20.09
CA GLU A 543 -24.26 39.04 -19.21
C GLU A 543 -23.00 38.69 -18.40
N ASP A 544 -22.59 37.42 -18.35
CA ASP A 544 -21.37 36.95 -17.68
C ASP A 544 -20.15 37.00 -18.61
N ASN A 545 -18.95 37.21 -18.03
CA ASN A 545 -17.67 37.05 -18.72
C ASN A 545 -16.59 36.56 -17.72
N GLY A 546 -15.36 36.39 -18.16
CA GLY A 546 -14.30 35.80 -17.34
C GLY A 546 -12.96 35.65 -18.05
N PHE A 547 -12.05 34.90 -17.42
CA PHE A 547 -10.67 34.70 -17.84
C PHE A 547 -10.23 33.25 -17.56
N LYS A 548 -10.01 32.45 -18.60
CA LYS A 548 -9.25 31.19 -18.53
C LYS A 548 -7.77 31.53 -18.75
N ILE A 549 -6.86 31.09 -17.86
CA ILE A 549 -5.48 31.60 -17.77
C ILE A 549 -4.46 30.45 -17.81
N VAL A 550 -3.46 30.56 -18.69
CA VAL A 550 -2.27 29.70 -18.77
C VAL A 550 -1.02 30.56 -18.56
N ILE A 551 -0.10 30.13 -17.69
CA ILE A 551 1.22 30.77 -17.54
C ILE A 551 2.31 29.68 -17.59
N CYS A 552 3.28 29.85 -18.49
CA CYS A 552 4.41 28.93 -18.72
C CYS A 552 3.97 27.47 -18.91
N GLY A 553 2.94 27.23 -19.72
CA GLY A 553 2.40 25.90 -20.02
C GLY A 553 1.52 25.30 -18.91
N ARG A 554 1.29 26.01 -17.80
CA ARG A 554 0.40 25.60 -16.70
C ARG A 554 -0.88 26.42 -16.71
N THR A 555 -2.03 25.77 -16.92
CA THR A 555 -3.34 26.33 -16.60
C THR A 555 -3.41 26.63 -15.09
N LEU A 556 -3.87 27.82 -14.72
CA LEU A 556 -3.97 28.22 -13.31
C LEU A 556 -5.23 27.63 -12.69
N ALA A 557 -5.11 27.05 -11.49
CA ALA A 557 -6.24 26.55 -10.71
C ALA A 557 -6.06 26.74 -9.19
N SER A 558 -7.18 26.75 -8.47
CA SER A 558 -7.38 26.93 -7.03
C SER A 558 -6.49 28.03 -6.44
N ASN A 559 -5.41 27.65 -5.77
CA ASN A 559 -4.48 28.61 -5.14
C ASN A 559 -3.82 29.54 -6.18
N ASP A 560 -3.61 29.12 -7.42
CA ASP A 560 -3.02 29.99 -8.45
C ASP A 560 -3.96 31.15 -8.81
N ILE A 561 -5.29 30.90 -8.88
CA ILE A 561 -6.30 31.94 -9.13
C ILE A 561 -6.38 32.90 -7.93
N GLN A 562 -6.32 32.38 -6.71
CA GLN A 562 -6.27 33.22 -5.51
C GLN A 562 -4.95 34.02 -5.39
N ASN A 563 -3.83 33.51 -5.92
CA ASN A 563 -2.56 34.27 -6.00
C ASN A 563 -2.68 35.49 -6.93
N ILE A 564 -3.41 35.38 -8.05
CA ILE A 564 -3.74 36.54 -8.91
C ILE A 564 -4.51 37.60 -8.12
N ARG A 565 -5.55 37.19 -7.37
CA ARG A 565 -6.29 38.09 -6.47
C ARG A 565 -5.38 38.74 -5.41
N GLN A 566 -4.53 37.95 -4.75
CA GLN A 566 -3.64 38.42 -3.71
C GLN A 566 -2.65 39.48 -4.23
N ARG A 567 -2.18 39.38 -5.48
CA ARG A 567 -1.34 40.42 -6.12
C ARG A 567 -2.07 41.76 -6.26
N ILE A 568 -3.36 41.74 -6.61
CA ILE A 568 -4.21 42.94 -6.70
C ILE A 568 -4.39 43.57 -5.31
N GLU A 569 -4.79 42.76 -4.33
CA GLU A 569 -5.08 43.20 -2.95
C GLU A 569 -3.84 43.70 -2.19
N SER A 570 -2.66 43.15 -2.50
CA SER A 570 -1.37 43.54 -1.88
C SER A 570 -0.61 44.65 -2.63
N GLY A 571 -1.01 44.99 -3.85
CA GLY A 571 -0.24 45.90 -4.72
C GLY A 571 1.09 45.31 -5.21
N ASN A 572 1.26 43.98 -5.17
CA ASN A 572 2.44 43.24 -5.64
C ASN A 572 2.43 43.10 -7.18
N ILE A 573 2.49 44.26 -7.83
CA ILE A 573 2.29 44.49 -9.25
C ILE A 573 3.57 45.04 -9.88
N ASN A 574 4.05 44.41 -10.96
CA ASN A 574 5.18 44.88 -11.75
C ASN A 574 4.82 46.17 -12.50
N SER A 575 5.81 46.94 -12.95
CA SER A 575 5.57 48.20 -13.66
C SER A 575 6.60 48.40 -14.76
N GLY A 576 6.13 48.71 -15.96
CA GLY A 576 6.96 48.85 -17.16
C GLY A 576 6.13 49.30 -18.36
N SER A 577 6.61 48.99 -19.56
CA SER A 577 5.87 49.15 -20.80
C SER A 577 6.28 48.04 -21.77
N GLY A 578 5.40 47.08 -22.00
CA GLY A 578 5.53 46.16 -23.13
C GLY A 578 5.01 46.75 -24.44
N THR A 579 4.84 45.90 -25.43
CA THR A 579 4.29 46.20 -26.75
C THR A 579 3.03 45.38 -27.05
N LEU A 580 2.18 45.87 -27.95
CA LEU A 580 1.05 45.12 -28.49
C LEU A 580 1.36 44.72 -29.93
N LYS A 581 1.10 43.45 -30.26
CA LYS A 581 1.07 42.93 -31.63
C LYS A 581 -0.25 42.20 -31.86
N THR A 582 -0.68 42.11 -33.12
CA THR A 582 -1.79 41.24 -33.53
C THR A 582 -1.21 40.02 -34.23
N LEU A 583 -1.69 38.84 -33.87
CA LEU A 583 -1.30 37.55 -34.46
C LEU A 583 -2.54 36.87 -35.03
N ASN A 584 -2.55 36.55 -36.32
CA ASN A 584 -3.58 35.67 -36.89
C ASN A 584 -3.00 34.25 -36.96
N ILE A 585 -3.59 33.35 -36.17
CA ILE A 585 -3.20 31.94 -36.06
C ILE A 585 -4.32 31.00 -36.57
N ASN A 586 -5.43 31.56 -37.04
CA ASN A 586 -6.68 30.84 -37.27
C ASN A 586 -6.56 29.81 -38.40
N SER A 587 -5.84 30.12 -39.49
CA SER A 587 -5.58 29.14 -40.54
C SER A 587 -4.68 28.03 -40.01
N ALA A 588 -3.56 28.36 -39.35
CA ALA A 588 -2.60 27.38 -38.83
C ALA A 588 -3.24 26.37 -37.87
N TYR A 589 -4.27 26.76 -37.12
CA TYR A 589 -5.07 25.86 -36.30
C TYR A 589 -5.91 24.88 -37.14
N MET A 590 -6.62 25.36 -38.16
CA MET A 590 -7.45 24.52 -39.05
C MET A 590 -6.58 23.65 -39.96
N ASP A 591 -5.53 24.23 -40.57
CA ASP A 591 -4.51 23.56 -41.38
C ASP A 591 -3.90 22.36 -40.61
N GLN A 592 -3.58 22.53 -39.32
CA GLN A 592 -2.98 21.47 -38.50
C GLN A 592 -3.95 20.31 -38.22
N ILE A 593 -5.26 20.57 -38.11
CA ILE A 593 -6.28 19.53 -37.90
C ILE A 593 -6.58 18.82 -39.24
N ALA A 594 -6.77 19.59 -40.32
CA ALA A 594 -7.03 19.07 -41.66
C ALA A 594 -5.85 18.27 -42.24
N ALA A 595 -4.62 18.51 -41.78
CA ALA A 595 -3.44 17.72 -42.17
C ALA A 595 -3.30 16.38 -41.43
N ASP A 596 -3.95 16.21 -40.27
CA ASP A 596 -3.85 15.01 -39.43
C ASP A 596 -5.08 14.09 -39.56
N ILE A 597 -6.27 14.66 -39.75
CA ILE A 597 -7.54 13.94 -39.86
C ILE A 597 -7.91 13.70 -41.33
N ALA A 598 -8.03 12.42 -41.72
CA ALA A 598 -8.56 12.02 -43.02
C ALA A 598 -9.87 11.23 -42.85
N LEU A 599 -11.00 11.80 -43.28
CA LEU A 599 -12.31 11.15 -43.23
C LEU A 599 -12.53 10.20 -44.41
N SER A 600 -13.25 9.09 -44.17
CA SER A 600 -13.54 8.07 -45.18
C SER A 600 -15.00 8.11 -45.65
N GLY A 601 -15.25 8.82 -46.75
CA GLY A 601 -16.58 8.99 -47.33
C GLY A 601 -17.20 10.35 -47.02
N ASN A 602 -18.35 10.63 -47.62
CA ASN A 602 -19.06 11.90 -47.44
C ASN A 602 -20.03 11.74 -46.26
N LEU A 603 -19.76 12.43 -45.15
CA LEU A 603 -20.68 12.50 -44.00
C LEU A 603 -21.51 13.78 -44.10
N LYS A 604 -22.82 13.69 -43.88
CA LYS A 604 -23.68 14.86 -43.65
C LYS A 604 -23.79 15.13 -42.16
N VAL A 605 -23.39 16.32 -41.73
CA VAL A 605 -23.30 16.70 -40.31
C VAL A 605 -24.12 17.96 -40.07
N VAL A 606 -25.10 17.91 -39.15
CA VAL A 606 -25.66 19.13 -38.58
C VAL A 606 -24.73 19.58 -37.45
N ILE A 607 -24.32 20.84 -37.46
CA ILE A 607 -23.53 21.42 -36.37
C ILE A 607 -24.27 22.60 -35.73
N ASP A 608 -24.52 22.49 -34.44
CA ASP A 608 -24.94 23.60 -33.60
C ASP A 608 -23.73 24.27 -32.93
N CYS A 609 -23.78 25.58 -32.82
CA CYS A 609 -22.79 26.39 -32.11
C CYS A 609 -23.42 27.40 -31.15
N ALA A 610 -24.75 27.39 -30.96
CA ALA A 610 -25.49 28.22 -30.01
C ALA A 610 -25.14 29.73 -30.06
N ASN A 611 -24.87 30.27 -31.25
CA ASN A 611 -24.34 31.63 -31.49
C ASN A 611 -22.99 31.95 -30.79
N GLY A 612 -22.32 30.96 -30.19
CA GLY A 612 -20.97 31.03 -29.65
C GLY A 612 -19.88 31.16 -30.70
N ILE A 613 -18.65 31.44 -30.25
CA ILE A 613 -17.52 31.75 -31.16
C ILE A 613 -17.10 30.55 -32.02
N ALA A 614 -17.46 29.33 -31.64
CA ALA A 614 -17.23 28.12 -32.42
C ALA A 614 -17.81 28.20 -33.85
N GLY A 615 -18.90 28.97 -34.05
CA GLY A 615 -19.54 29.15 -35.36
C GLY A 615 -18.65 29.82 -36.42
N ASP A 616 -17.64 30.61 -36.01
CA ASP A 616 -16.66 31.20 -36.92
C ASP A 616 -15.64 30.17 -37.47
N PHE A 617 -15.56 28.95 -36.89
CA PHE A 617 -14.51 27.98 -37.16
C PHE A 617 -15.04 26.60 -37.54
N ALA A 618 -15.89 26.01 -36.70
CA ALA A 618 -16.23 24.59 -36.76
C ALA A 618 -16.97 24.16 -38.05
N PRO A 619 -17.90 24.96 -38.64
CA PRO A 619 -18.48 24.63 -39.93
C PRO A 619 -17.43 24.55 -41.05
N LYS A 620 -16.51 25.53 -41.11
CA LYS A 620 -15.44 25.59 -42.13
C LYS A 620 -14.48 24.42 -41.99
N LEU A 621 -14.10 24.08 -40.75
CA LEU A 621 -13.23 22.94 -40.47
C LEU A 621 -13.87 21.61 -40.90
N LEU A 622 -15.19 21.43 -40.69
CA LEU A 622 -15.91 20.25 -41.17
C LEU A 622 -16.04 20.23 -42.70
N GLU A 623 -16.25 21.37 -43.36
CA GLU A 623 -16.22 21.50 -44.82
C GLU A 623 -14.83 21.16 -45.40
N GLU A 624 -13.75 21.64 -44.78
CA GLU A 624 -12.36 21.35 -45.16
C GLU A 624 -11.99 19.87 -44.96
N LEU A 625 -12.56 19.21 -43.95
CA LEU A 625 -12.46 17.76 -43.74
C LEU A 625 -13.34 16.92 -44.71
N GLY A 626 -14.19 17.56 -45.52
CA GLY A 626 -14.99 16.92 -46.57
C GLY A 626 -16.43 16.56 -46.21
N CYS A 627 -16.99 17.10 -45.12
CA CYS A 627 -18.39 16.89 -44.74
C CYS A 627 -19.37 17.77 -45.53
N GLU A 628 -20.59 17.29 -45.76
CA GLU A 628 -21.75 18.14 -46.08
C GLU A 628 -22.26 18.76 -44.76
N VAL A 629 -21.94 20.03 -44.54
CA VAL A 629 -22.28 20.71 -43.28
C VAL A 629 -23.64 21.42 -43.38
N VAL A 630 -24.50 21.18 -42.40
CA VAL A 630 -25.72 21.94 -42.19
C VAL A 630 -25.57 22.79 -40.92
N PRO A 631 -25.34 24.11 -41.04
CA PRO A 631 -25.16 24.97 -39.88
C PRO A 631 -26.49 25.23 -39.16
N LEU A 632 -26.45 25.11 -37.83
CA LEU A 632 -27.50 25.51 -36.90
C LEU A 632 -26.91 26.53 -35.92
N TYR A 633 -27.53 27.70 -35.83
CA TYR A 633 -27.09 28.82 -34.97
C TYR A 633 -25.60 29.24 -35.05
N CYS A 634 -24.88 28.90 -36.12
CA CYS A 634 -23.44 29.19 -36.30
C CYS A 634 -23.07 30.67 -36.56
N THR A 635 -24.03 31.59 -36.61
CA THR A 635 -23.71 33.03 -36.71
C THR A 635 -23.38 33.55 -35.32
N VAL A 636 -22.15 34.01 -35.11
CA VAL A 636 -21.66 34.47 -33.80
C VAL A 636 -22.44 35.69 -33.33
N ASP A 637 -23.26 35.53 -32.30
CA ASP A 637 -24.04 36.58 -31.65
C ASP A 637 -24.00 36.42 -30.13
N GLY A 638 -23.28 37.32 -29.48
CA GLY A 638 -23.04 37.32 -28.04
C GLY A 638 -24.26 37.65 -27.17
N SER A 639 -25.47 37.77 -27.75
CA SER A 639 -26.73 37.77 -26.97
C SER A 639 -27.43 36.41 -26.90
N PHE A 640 -26.86 35.36 -27.50
CA PHE A 640 -27.38 33.98 -27.52
C PHE A 640 -28.90 33.88 -27.81
N PRO A 641 -29.39 34.42 -28.95
CA PRO A 641 -30.81 34.69 -29.18
C PRO A 641 -31.73 33.48 -29.41
N ASN A 642 -31.20 32.25 -29.47
CA ASN A 642 -31.98 31.04 -29.76
C ASN A 642 -32.13 30.16 -28.50
N HIS A 643 -31.02 29.74 -27.90
CA HIS A 643 -30.95 29.06 -26.60
C HIS A 643 -29.61 29.36 -25.92
N ASP A 644 -29.48 29.04 -24.63
CA ASP A 644 -28.22 29.19 -23.91
C ASP A 644 -27.12 28.28 -24.50
N PRO A 645 -25.85 28.72 -24.51
CA PRO A 645 -24.75 28.00 -25.15
C PRO A 645 -24.16 26.89 -24.26
N ASP A 646 -25.03 26.08 -23.66
CA ASP A 646 -24.67 24.87 -22.90
C ASP A 646 -25.23 23.59 -23.54
N PRO A 647 -24.42 22.75 -24.20
CA PRO A 647 -24.90 21.51 -24.79
C PRO A 647 -25.12 20.37 -23.78
N SER A 648 -24.73 20.53 -22.50
CA SER A 648 -25.04 19.53 -21.45
C SER A 648 -26.52 19.49 -21.06
N LEU A 649 -27.29 20.55 -21.33
CA LEU A 649 -28.72 20.60 -21.11
C LEU A 649 -29.47 20.05 -22.32
N LEU A 650 -30.19 18.93 -22.15
CA LEU A 650 -30.88 18.23 -23.25
C LEU A 650 -31.88 19.11 -24.02
N SER A 651 -32.50 20.10 -23.37
CA SER A 651 -33.40 21.07 -24.02
C SER A 651 -32.71 21.96 -25.05
N ASN A 652 -31.41 22.19 -24.90
CA ASN A 652 -30.60 22.97 -25.84
C ASN A 652 -30.17 22.12 -27.06
N LEU A 653 -30.59 20.85 -27.13
CA LEU A 653 -30.32 19.93 -28.23
C LEU A 653 -31.59 19.58 -29.02
N ASP A 654 -32.77 20.05 -28.62
CA ASP A 654 -34.03 19.67 -29.27
C ASP A 654 -34.07 20.11 -30.76
N ASP A 655 -33.67 21.35 -31.07
CA ASP A 655 -33.57 21.85 -32.45
C ASP A 655 -32.54 21.06 -33.29
N LEU A 656 -31.38 20.72 -32.71
CA LEU A 656 -30.37 19.89 -33.37
C LEU A 656 -30.93 18.49 -33.67
N VAL A 657 -31.63 17.90 -32.72
CA VAL A 657 -32.25 16.57 -32.82
C VAL A 657 -33.41 16.55 -33.82
N GLU A 658 -34.17 17.63 -33.98
CA GLU A 658 -35.15 17.77 -35.08
C GLU A 658 -34.46 17.99 -36.43
N LYS A 659 -33.44 18.86 -36.48
CA LYS A 659 -32.72 19.22 -37.71
C LYS A 659 -31.99 18.02 -38.32
N VAL A 660 -31.31 17.19 -37.51
CA VAL A 660 -30.67 15.94 -37.96
C VAL A 660 -31.67 15.00 -38.65
N LYS A 661 -32.87 14.82 -38.06
CA LYS A 661 -33.93 13.97 -38.61
C LYS A 661 -34.51 14.56 -39.90
N ALA A 662 -34.76 15.86 -39.93
CA ALA A 662 -35.32 16.54 -41.10
C ALA A 662 -34.36 16.51 -42.30
N GLU A 663 -33.07 16.70 -42.04
CA GLU A 663 -32.01 16.73 -43.06
C GLU A 663 -31.52 15.34 -43.50
N ASN A 664 -31.91 14.29 -42.77
CA ASN A 664 -31.37 12.93 -42.88
C ASN A 664 -29.83 12.92 -42.78
N ALA A 665 -29.30 13.66 -41.80
CA ALA A 665 -27.86 13.74 -41.52
C ALA A 665 -27.36 12.50 -40.77
N ASP A 666 -26.10 12.13 -40.99
CA ASP A 666 -25.43 11.00 -40.33
C ASP A 666 -25.12 11.30 -38.85
N LEU A 667 -24.89 12.57 -38.53
CA LEU A 667 -24.51 13.04 -37.20
C LEU A 667 -25.06 14.45 -36.90
N GLY A 668 -25.37 14.69 -35.63
CA GLY A 668 -25.49 16.03 -35.06
C GLY A 668 -24.33 16.28 -34.09
N ILE A 669 -23.81 17.49 -34.06
CA ILE A 669 -22.76 17.94 -33.12
C ILE A 669 -23.25 19.23 -32.47
N ALA A 670 -23.15 19.36 -31.15
CA ALA A 670 -23.36 20.64 -30.45
C ALA A 670 -22.05 21.11 -29.78
N LEU A 671 -21.71 22.39 -29.97
CA LEU A 671 -20.57 23.04 -29.32
C LEU A 671 -21.02 24.12 -28.34
N ASP A 672 -20.23 24.33 -27.29
CA ASP A 672 -20.51 25.35 -26.28
C ASP A 672 -19.95 26.74 -26.63
N GLY A 673 -20.31 27.75 -25.82
CA GLY A 673 -20.13 29.18 -26.15
C GLY A 673 -18.71 29.62 -26.52
N ASP A 674 -17.68 28.96 -25.96
CA ASP A 674 -16.27 29.17 -26.31
C ASP A 674 -15.59 27.96 -26.98
N GLY A 675 -16.35 26.90 -27.27
CA GLY A 675 -15.95 25.77 -28.09
C GLY A 675 -14.89 24.87 -27.46
N ASP A 676 -14.88 24.69 -26.13
CA ASP A 676 -14.05 23.67 -25.47
C ASP A 676 -14.83 22.43 -24.99
N ARG A 677 -16.15 22.40 -25.19
CA ARG A 677 -17.00 21.20 -25.00
C ARG A 677 -17.81 20.86 -26.24
N ILE A 678 -18.10 19.57 -26.38
CA ILE A 678 -18.80 18.95 -27.51
C ILE A 678 -19.77 17.87 -27.01
N VAL A 679 -20.91 17.74 -27.68
CA VAL A 679 -21.92 16.66 -27.51
C VAL A 679 -22.32 16.11 -28.87
#